data_AF-W2EQY9-F1
#
_entry.id   AF-W2EQY9-F1
#
_cell.length_a   1.000
_cell.length_b   1.000
_cell.length_c   1.000
_cell.angle_alpha   90.00
_cell.angle_beta   90.00
_cell.angle_gamma   90.00
#
_symmetry.space_group_name_H-M   'P 1'
#
loop_
_entity.id
_entity.type
_entity.pdbx_description
1 polymer ?
#
loop_
_entity_poly.entity_id
_entity_poly.type
_entity_poly.pdbx_seq_one_letter_code
_entity_poly.pdbx_strand_id
1 'polypeptide(L)'
;MGEFVGLNPDGARRLCATMGDVLGRVPGLKKALAEGIGEAGTDYPSTARGAEVLDRSGSFLTDSRRDLTWRIQTITSVPGNTRVGEDFRTATFVFEGPDQARDAGAEAGRRLKEAYEAYQKDGTRQNWETVMAALEAATATGDPEYAAGFLNGATPAAVRGVFFAWIDGNTDPQSLGLKPDDLERFKTEMGPLIQAFASADAAGLATATHKFLVEHGSPDLISALLAAAPQSTSFVVDAGQYLLWAATTTGGRPGGNWRLRWFLQGVAENPDALQQLLAKDPQNAELLLRPDVSGDHVTPEVHALLVKALENALAPGAGPDARRRAAFYNVTKVYADRAGWGMLGDDPELKAVFVTALQRELDDPATGKTSFQEVAKIFSHSGKPPSILKDEQVNHIFTDHLKAYLPEISRLQAWRHDPKLSGMDPGAGWDAALSEDDLANLFAGVFQRRESVDAVMDAFRGYLSTVDVGGGNLDDPKDREKFTLAMAQASGLGGLMVSAVHELDMNAEAQRRLTVEMMILPIDLTIGRLGKLVPGEVTSTMWKNLLEDALKWPVTGRLAKDLDSDDGFFASLPLVGGLFRHGNENGEASDLAKALADEQLARYKQRLADAGKPPLSAADEVLLLNAIQGFYFEPVLDALKKRGG
;
A
#
# COMPACT_ATOMS: atom_id res chain seq x y z
N MET A 1 36.08 7.16 38.96
CA MET A 1 36.76 7.22 37.65
C MET A 1 35.85 6.50 36.67
N GLY A 2 35.23 7.23 35.73
CA GLY A 2 34.25 6.67 34.81
C GLY A 2 34.88 5.59 33.94
N GLU A 3 34.25 4.42 33.91
CA GLU A 3 34.69 3.28 33.11
C GLU A 3 34.55 3.65 31.61
N PHE A 4 35.67 3.78 30.91
CA PHE A 4 35.67 3.89 29.45
C PHE A 4 35.39 2.51 28.86
N VAL A 5 34.12 2.21 28.60
CA VAL A 5 33.74 0.95 27.94
C VAL A 5 33.59 1.22 26.45
N GLY A 6 34.50 0.66 25.64
CA GLY A 6 34.28 0.49 24.22
C GLY A 6 33.26 -0.64 24.02
N LEU A 7 32.05 -0.29 23.60
CA LEU A 7 30.96 -1.25 23.40
C LEU A 7 30.54 -1.25 21.93
N ASN A 8 30.40 -2.45 21.35
CA ASN A 8 29.74 -2.64 20.07
C ASN A 8 28.23 -2.81 20.34
N PRO A 9 27.38 -1.82 20.02
CA PRO A 9 25.96 -1.86 20.36
C PRO A 9 25.23 -3.06 19.74
N ASP A 10 25.57 -3.43 18.51
CA ASP A 10 24.91 -4.54 17.82
C ASP A 10 25.33 -5.89 18.39
N GLY A 11 26.62 -6.05 18.69
CA GLY A 11 27.13 -7.22 19.42
C GLY A 11 26.47 -7.38 20.78
N ALA A 12 26.36 -6.28 21.53
CA ALA A 12 25.75 -6.27 22.86
C ALA A 12 24.23 -6.53 22.82
N ARG A 13 23.50 -6.01 21.81
CA ARG A 13 22.08 -6.33 21.58
C ARG A 13 21.88 -7.82 21.31
N ARG A 14 22.74 -8.45 20.49
CA ARG A 14 22.70 -9.91 20.26
C ARG A 14 22.96 -10.71 21.54
N LEU A 15 23.87 -10.23 22.39
CA LEU A 15 24.12 -10.84 23.70
C LEU A 15 22.89 -10.70 24.61
N CYS A 16 22.26 -9.51 24.69
CA CYS A 16 21.03 -9.31 25.44
C CYS A 16 19.90 -10.23 24.96
N ALA A 17 19.74 -10.41 23.65
CA ALA A 17 18.77 -11.34 23.08
C ALA A 17 19.06 -12.79 23.52
N THR A 18 20.32 -13.21 23.43
CA THR A 18 20.76 -14.56 23.86
C THR A 18 20.52 -14.78 25.37
N MET A 19 20.84 -13.79 26.21
CA MET A 19 20.53 -13.83 27.65
C MET A 19 19.02 -13.95 27.89
N GLY A 20 18.20 -13.24 27.11
CA GLY A 20 16.74 -13.34 27.13
C GLY A 20 16.23 -14.74 26.79
N ASP A 21 16.77 -15.36 25.74
CA ASP A 21 16.42 -16.72 25.35
C ASP A 21 16.77 -17.75 26.43
N VAL A 22 17.94 -17.59 27.07
CA VAL A 22 18.36 -18.44 28.19
C VAL A 22 17.42 -18.26 29.38
N LEU A 23 17.10 -17.02 29.76
CA LEU A 23 16.15 -16.70 30.83
C LEU A 23 14.77 -17.32 30.57
N GLY A 24 14.30 -17.31 29.33
CA GLY A 24 13.04 -17.95 28.93
C GLY A 24 13.02 -19.47 29.15
N ARG A 25 14.19 -20.12 29.14
CA ARG A 25 14.33 -21.59 29.36
C ARG A 25 14.49 -21.97 30.83
N VAL A 26 14.94 -21.05 31.69
CA VAL A 26 15.20 -21.31 33.13
C VAL A 26 13.97 -21.89 33.86
N PRO A 27 12.73 -21.37 33.68
CA PRO A 27 11.56 -21.95 34.34
C PRO A 27 11.32 -23.43 33.99
N GLY A 28 11.51 -23.80 32.71
CA GLY A 28 11.37 -25.18 32.24
C GLY A 28 12.43 -26.10 32.83
N LEU A 29 13.69 -25.65 32.88
CA LEU A 29 14.78 -26.38 33.52
C LEU A 29 14.57 -26.53 35.02
N LYS A 30 14.07 -25.49 35.70
CA LYS A 30 13.76 -25.54 37.14
C LYS A 30 12.68 -26.56 37.43
N LYS A 31 11.62 -26.60 36.61
CA LYS A 31 10.55 -27.58 36.71
C LYS A 31 11.07 -29.01 36.50
N ALA A 32 11.80 -29.26 35.41
CA ALA A 32 12.37 -30.58 35.12
C ALA A 32 13.34 -31.05 36.21
N LEU A 33 14.14 -30.14 36.77
CA LEU A 33 15.04 -30.45 37.88
C LEU A 33 14.26 -30.79 39.15
N ALA A 34 13.19 -30.05 39.48
CA ALA A 34 12.35 -30.33 40.63
C ALA A 34 11.62 -31.68 40.48
N GLU A 35 11.14 -32.00 39.28
CA GLU A 35 10.53 -33.30 38.95
C GLU A 35 11.55 -34.43 39.09
N GLY A 36 12.76 -34.29 38.52
CA GLY A 36 13.82 -35.29 38.66
C GLY A 36 14.32 -35.49 40.09
N ILE A 37 14.39 -34.41 40.90
CA ILE A 37 14.67 -34.51 42.35
C ILE A 37 13.54 -35.26 43.07
N GLY A 38 12.30 -34.96 42.72
CA GLY A 38 11.12 -35.65 43.26
C GLY A 38 11.12 -37.14 42.94
N GLU A 39 11.49 -37.53 41.71
CA GLU A 39 11.60 -38.92 41.27
C GLU A 39 12.77 -39.65 41.96
N ALA A 40 13.91 -38.98 42.16
CA ALA A 40 15.07 -39.57 42.82
C ALA A 40 14.88 -39.76 44.34
N GLY A 41 13.94 -39.04 44.97
CA GLY A 41 13.55 -39.26 46.36
C GLY A 41 14.71 -39.18 47.35
N THR A 42 14.87 -40.19 48.21
CA THR A 42 15.93 -40.24 49.25
C THR A 42 17.34 -40.48 48.69
N ASP A 43 17.45 -40.89 47.42
CA ASP A 43 18.74 -41.13 46.77
C ASP A 43 19.38 -39.83 46.25
N TYR A 44 18.61 -38.73 46.22
CA TYR A 44 19.13 -37.42 45.88
C TYR A 44 19.86 -36.78 47.09
N PRO A 45 21.11 -36.31 46.95
CA PRO A 45 21.86 -35.75 48.06
C PRO A 45 21.16 -34.53 48.66
N SER A 46 20.90 -34.54 49.97
CA SER A 46 20.25 -33.43 50.70
C SER A 46 21.04 -32.12 50.68
N THR A 47 22.30 -32.15 50.25
CA THR A 47 23.19 -30.99 50.10
C THR A 47 23.18 -30.36 48.69
N ALA A 48 22.50 -30.97 47.72
CA ALA A 48 22.52 -30.51 46.33
C ALA A 48 21.66 -29.24 46.14
N ARG A 49 22.30 -28.16 45.69
CA ARG A 49 21.71 -26.81 45.57
C ARG A 49 21.23 -26.46 44.15
N GLY A 50 20.89 -27.44 43.32
CA GLY A 50 20.65 -27.23 41.88
C GLY A 50 19.59 -26.17 41.57
N ALA A 51 18.46 -26.16 42.30
CA ALA A 51 17.41 -25.14 42.11
C ALA A 51 17.87 -23.74 42.54
N GLU A 52 18.63 -23.63 43.63
CA GLU A 52 19.20 -22.35 44.10
C GLU A 52 20.25 -21.81 43.13
N VAL A 53 21.07 -22.67 42.52
CA VAL A 53 22.05 -22.29 41.48
C VAL A 53 21.35 -21.78 40.23
N LEU A 54 20.25 -22.42 39.81
CA LEU A 54 19.43 -21.95 38.69
C LEU A 54 18.79 -20.58 38.99
N ASP A 55 18.28 -20.38 40.21
CA ASP A 55 17.72 -19.10 40.62
C ASP A 55 18.79 -17.99 40.63
N ARG A 56 19.96 -18.24 41.23
CA ARG A 56 21.09 -17.29 41.22
C ARG A 56 21.56 -16.96 39.80
N SER A 57 21.63 -17.95 38.92
CA SER A 57 22.01 -17.77 37.52
C SER A 57 20.98 -16.94 36.77
N GLY A 58 19.68 -17.18 37.02
CA GLY A 58 18.59 -16.39 36.48
C GLY A 58 18.64 -14.92 36.95
N SER A 59 18.86 -14.69 38.24
CA SER A 59 19.05 -13.33 38.78
C SER A 59 20.26 -12.64 38.15
N PHE A 60 21.42 -13.31 38.09
CA PHE A 60 22.62 -12.76 37.46
C PHE A 60 22.40 -12.38 35.99
N LEU A 61 21.74 -13.24 35.20
CA LEU A 61 21.43 -12.95 33.80
C LEU A 61 20.43 -11.80 33.66
N THR A 62 19.47 -11.70 34.57
CA THR A 62 18.51 -10.59 34.60
C THR A 62 19.22 -9.27 34.88
N ASP A 63 20.06 -9.22 35.91
CA ASP A 63 20.83 -8.03 36.28
C ASP A 63 21.84 -7.64 35.20
N SER A 64 22.56 -8.62 34.65
CA SER A 64 23.53 -8.38 33.57
C SER A 64 22.86 -7.85 32.31
N ARG A 65 21.71 -8.41 31.93
CA ARG A 65 20.95 -7.93 30.77
C ARG A 65 20.40 -6.53 30.99
N ARG A 66 19.92 -6.23 32.20
CA ARG A 66 19.43 -4.90 32.59
C ARG A 66 20.54 -3.86 32.51
N ASP A 67 21.68 -4.12 33.14
CA ASP A 67 22.85 -3.24 33.10
C ASP A 67 23.36 -3.04 31.66
N LEU A 68 23.53 -4.12 30.90
CA LEU A 68 24.01 -4.03 29.52
C LEU A 68 23.04 -3.28 28.62
N THR A 69 21.72 -3.45 28.81
CA THR A 69 20.70 -2.70 28.07
C THR A 69 20.78 -1.21 28.37
N TRP A 70 20.88 -0.84 29.65
CA TRP A 70 21.09 0.54 30.07
C TRP A 70 22.36 1.12 29.44
N ARG A 71 23.49 0.39 29.50
CA ARG A 71 24.76 0.85 28.89
C ARG A 71 24.68 1.04 27.38
N ILE A 72 24.02 0.14 26.67
CA ILE A 72 23.76 0.28 25.22
C ILE A 72 22.99 1.58 24.98
N GLN A 73 21.89 1.78 25.71
CA GLN A 73 21.01 2.95 25.55
C GLN A 73 21.77 4.25 25.82
N THR A 74 22.45 4.36 26.97
CA THR A 74 23.25 5.53 27.35
C THR A 74 24.33 5.85 26.32
N ILE A 75 25.05 4.85 25.80
CA ILE A 75 26.07 5.07 24.75
C ILE A 75 25.43 5.57 23.43
N THR A 76 24.20 5.19 23.14
CA THR A 76 23.49 5.64 21.94
C THR A 76 22.80 6.99 22.09
N SER A 77 22.41 7.39 23.30
CA SER A 77 21.61 8.60 23.57
C SER A 77 22.43 9.80 24.07
N VAL A 78 23.58 9.59 24.72
CA VAL A 78 24.34 10.69 25.33
C VAL A 78 25.13 11.50 24.29
N PRO A 79 24.97 12.84 24.26
CA PRO A 79 25.79 13.73 23.43
C PRO A 79 27.28 13.60 23.78
N GLY A 80 28.14 13.50 22.77
CA GLY A 80 29.59 13.35 22.97
C GLY A 80 30.10 11.91 23.02
N ASN A 81 29.28 10.92 22.65
CA ASN A 81 29.80 9.59 22.37
C ASN A 81 30.90 9.67 21.29
N THR A 82 32.00 8.94 21.50
CA THR A 82 33.10 8.90 20.54
C THR A 82 33.02 7.58 19.79
N ARG A 83 32.99 7.67 18.46
CA ARG A 83 33.09 6.49 17.59
C ARG A 83 34.55 6.07 17.54
N VAL A 84 34.85 4.85 18.00
CA VAL A 84 36.20 4.27 18.02
C VAL A 84 36.24 3.14 16.99
N GLY A 85 36.43 3.50 15.72
CA GLY A 85 36.29 2.57 14.58
C GLY A 85 34.84 2.43 14.08
N GLU A 86 34.57 1.51 13.15
CA GLU A 86 33.24 1.41 12.52
C GLU A 86 32.16 0.97 13.52
N ASP A 87 32.47 0.04 14.42
CA ASP A 87 31.45 -0.68 15.20
C ASP A 87 31.40 -0.33 16.70
N PHE A 88 32.43 0.32 17.24
CA PHE A 88 32.53 0.58 18.68
C PHE A 88 32.25 2.03 19.03
N ARG A 89 31.60 2.21 20.17
CA ARG A 89 31.30 3.52 20.76
C ARG A 89 31.76 3.54 22.21
N THR A 90 32.20 4.72 22.65
CA THR A 90 32.56 4.99 24.05
C THR A 90 31.72 6.13 24.60
N ALA A 91 31.31 6.03 25.86
CA ALA A 91 30.68 7.12 26.61
C ALA A 91 31.18 7.11 28.06
N THR A 92 31.02 8.25 28.74
CA THR A 92 31.28 8.38 30.17
C THR A 92 30.00 8.08 30.95
N PHE A 93 30.08 7.12 31.87
CA PHE A 93 28.99 6.80 32.79
C PHE A 93 29.14 7.61 34.08
N VAL A 94 28.14 8.43 34.41
CA VAL A 94 28.12 9.25 35.63
C VAL A 94 27.76 8.42 36.86
N PHE A 95 26.96 7.37 36.66
CA PHE A 95 26.45 6.50 37.71
C PHE A 95 27.07 5.09 37.60
N GLU A 96 27.15 4.39 38.73
CA GLU A 96 27.66 3.01 38.82
C GLU A 96 26.65 1.98 38.29
N GLY A 97 25.37 2.35 38.20
CA GLY A 97 24.33 1.49 37.67
C GLY A 97 22.98 2.19 37.48
N PRO A 98 22.01 1.50 36.85
CA PRO A 98 20.72 2.08 36.48
C PRO A 98 19.88 2.53 37.68
N ASP A 99 19.94 1.82 38.81
CA ASP A 99 19.15 2.17 40.00
C ASP A 99 19.66 3.48 40.65
N GLN A 100 20.98 3.68 40.71
CA GLN A 100 21.57 4.93 41.20
C GLN A 100 21.22 6.12 40.29
N ALA A 101 21.28 5.91 38.96
CA ALA A 101 20.88 6.92 37.98
C ALA A 101 19.41 7.34 38.21
N ARG A 102 18.51 6.36 38.34
CA ARG A 102 17.08 6.57 38.56
C ARG A 102 16.78 7.33 39.85
N ASP A 103 17.42 6.97 40.96
CA ASP A 103 17.21 7.64 42.25
C ASP A 103 17.71 9.09 42.23
N ALA A 104 18.87 9.35 41.61
CA ALA A 104 19.38 10.70 41.43
C ALA A 104 18.45 11.55 40.55
N GLY A 105 17.92 10.94 39.47
CA GLY A 105 16.91 11.56 38.62
C GLY A 105 15.64 11.92 39.39
N ALA A 106 15.11 10.98 40.17
CA ALA A 106 13.89 11.19 40.95
C ALA A 106 14.01 12.36 41.95
N GLU A 107 15.17 12.51 42.58
CA GLU A 107 15.45 13.65 43.45
C GLU A 107 15.48 14.98 42.69
N ALA A 108 16.16 15.05 41.54
CA ALA A 108 16.14 16.24 40.71
C ALA A 108 14.72 16.57 40.19
N GLY A 109 13.93 15.55 39.85
CA GLY A 109 12.55 15.69 39.43
C GLY A 109 11.65 16.27 40.50
N ARG A 110 11.81 15.82 41.76
CA ARG A 110 11.08 16.38 42.91
C ARG A 110 11.35 17.88 43.08
N ARG A 111 12.60 18.31 42.94
CA ARG A 111 12.97 19.75 43.02
C ARG A 111 12.30 20.57 41.92
N LEU A 112 12.25 20.05 40.69
CA LEU A 112 11.53 20.71 39.60
C LEU A 112 10.04 20.83 39.92
N LYS A 113 9.42 19.75 40.41
CA LYS A 113 8.01 19.76 40.81
C LYS A 113 7.73 20.81 41.88
N GLU A 114 8.52 20.83 42.94
CA GLU A 114 8.36 21.79 44.06
C GLU A 114 8.52 23.24 43.57
N ALA A 115 9.52 23.50 42.72
CA ALA A 115 9.72 24.81 42.09
C ALA A 115 8.53 25.22 41.23
N TYR A 116 7.98 24.29 40.44
CA TYR A 116 6.83 24.56 39.59
C TYR A 116 5.53 24.75 40.40
N GLU A 117 5.31 23.99 41.46
CA GLU A 117 4.19 24.19 42.38
C GLU A 117 4.25 25.55 43.09
N ALA A 118 5.46 26.04 43.41
CA ALA A 118 5.65 27.40 43.92
C ALA A 118 5.33 28.46 42.85
N TYR A 119 5.76 28.24 41.61
CA TYR A 119 5.39 29.11 40.49
C TYR A 119 3.88 29.15 40.25
N GLN A 120 3.18 28.02 40.31
CA GLN A 120 1.72 27.97 40.14
C GLN A 120 0.94 28.76 41.21
N LYS A 121 1.48 28.88 42.43
CA LYS A 121 0.82 29.62 43.52
C LYS A 121 0.88 31.13 43.32
N ASP A 122 2.04 31.66 42.95
CA ASP A 122 2.29 33.11 42.98
C ASP A 122 2.54 33.73 41.59
N GLY A 123 2.84 32.92 40.56
CA GLY A 123 3.06 33.37 39.17
C GLY A 123 4.22 34.35 38.99
N THR A 124 5.13 34.46 39.95
CA THR A 124 6.19 35.48 39.94
C THR A 124 7.38 35.07 39.06
N ARG A 125 8.05 36.07 38.49
CA ARG A 125 9.32 35.88 37.76
C ARG A 125 10.37 35.16 38.61
N GLN A 126 10.46 35.48 39.90
CA GLN A 126 11.40 34.84 40.82
C GLN A 126 11.12 33.33 40.98
N ASN A 127 9.86 32.93 41.05
CA ASN A 127 9.51 31.52 41.12
C ASN A 127 9.80 30.81 39.79
N TRP A 128 9.64 31.50 38.65
CA TRP A 128 10.08 30.98 37.35
C TRP A 128 11.59 30.79 37.25
N GLU A 129 12.39 31.75 37.74
CA GLU A 129 13.86 31.61 37.83
C GLU A 129 14.26 30.39 38.69
N THR A 130 13.47 30.04 39.71
CA THR A 130 13.67 28.82 40.50
C THR A 130 13.37 27.54 39.70
N VAL A 131 12.34 27.56 38.84
CA VAL A 131 12.06 26.45 37.91
C VAL A 131 13.23 26.26 36.93
N MET A 132 13.73 27.35 36.35
CA MET A 132 14.88 27.32 35.44
C MET A 132 16.14 26.80 36.14
N ALA A 133 16.44 27.26 37.35
CA ALA A 133 17.58 26.76 38.13
C ALA A 133 17.45 25.24 38.44
N ALA A 134 16.24 24.75 38.71
CA ALA A 134 16.01 23.32 38.91
C ALA A 134 16.23 22.50 37.62
N LEU A 135 15.87 23.05 36.46
CA LEU A 135 16.16 22.43 35.15
C LEU A 135 17.67 22.42 34.86
N GLU A 136 18.36 23.53 35.04
CA GLU A 136 19.81 23.64 34.81
C GLU A 136 20.63 22.69 35.72
N ALA A 137 20.14 22.44 36.94
CA ALA A 137 20.77 21.49 37.86
C ALA A 137 20.62 20.02 37.42
N ALA A 138 19.71 19.69 36.49
CA ALA A 138 19.51 18.34 35.98
C ALA A 138 20.55 18.00 34.88
N THR A 139 21.70 17.49 35.31
CA THR A 139 22.90 17.39 34.45
C THR A 139 23.05 16.08 33.68
N ALA A 140 22.33 15.02 34.03
CA ALA A 140 22.47 13.68 33.44
C ALA A 140 21.24 13.23 32.63
N THR A 141 20.49 14.18 32.04
CA THR A 141 19.22 13.93 31.34
C THR A 141 19.34 13.11 30.05
N GLY A 142 20.56 12.90 29.54
CA GLY A 142 20.83 11.96 28.43
C GLY A 142 20.89 10.49 28.84
N ASP A 143 21.04 10.19 30.14
CA ASP A 143 20.98 8.83 30.67
C ASP A 143 19.50 8.42 30.82
N PRO A 144 19.04 7.33 30.20
CA PRO A 144 17.62 6.98 30.14
C PRO A 144 17.01 6.66 31.50
N GLU A 145 17.79 6.12 32.45
CA GLU A 145 17.30 5.76 33.79
C GLU A 145 17.22 6.98 34.70
N TYR A 146 18.24 7.85 34.64
CA TYR A 146 18.17 9.17 35.27
C TYR A 146 16.98 9.97 34.72
N ALA A 147 16.83 10.01 33.40
CA ALA A 147 15.74 10.70 32.74
C ALA A 147 14.37 10.16 33.15
N ALA A 148 14.19 8.84 33.20
CA ALA A 148 12.95 8.22 33.67
C ALA A 148 12.66 8.57 35.13
N GLY A 149 13.68 8.51 36.00
CA GLY A 149 13.60 8.96 37.39
C GLY A 149 13.17 10.42 37.49
N PHE A 150 13.81 11.30 36.72
CA PHE A 150 13.53 12.73 36.66
C PHE A 150 12.09 13.04 36.26
N LEU A 151 11.59 12.43 35.19
CA LEU A 151 10.20 12.61 34.75
C LEU A 151 9.19 12.08 35.78
N ASN A 152 9.49 10.94 36.43
CA ASN A 152 8.62 10.36 37.46
C ASN A 152 8.61 11.22 38.74
N GLY A 153 9.75 11.73 39.17
CA GLY A 153 9.87 12.63 40.32
C GLY A 153 9.17 13.97 40.07
N ALA A 154 9.29 14.51 38.85
CA ALA A 154 8.58 15.71 38.44
C ALA A 154 7.07 15.50 38.33
N THR A 155 6.65 14.29 37.94
CA THR A 155 5.28 13.89 37.55
C THR A 155 4.85 14.42 36.17
N PRO A 156 4.02 13.66 35.42
CA PRO A 156 3.57 14.09 34.09
C PRO A 156 2.87 15.46 34.06
N ALA A 157 2.12 15.79 35.11
CA ALA A 157 1.40 17.08 35.21
C ALA A 157 2.36 18.27 35.34
N ALA A 158 3.42 18.16 36.15
CA ALA A 158 4.40 19.24 36.27
C ALA A 158 5.25 19.35 35.01
N VAL A 159 5.67 18.22 34.41
CA VAL A 159 6.40 18.22 33.13
C VAL A 159 5.62 18.98 32.05
N ARG A 160 4.34 18.63 31.86
CA ARG A 160 3.44 19.34 30.95
C ARG A 160 3.36 20.82 31.36
N GLY A 161 3.10 21.09 32.62
CA GLY A 161 2.89 22.44 33.12
C GLY A 161 4.09 23.39 32.93
N VAL A 162 5.31 22.90 33.09
CA VAL A 162 6.55 23.66 32.85
C VAL A 162 6.66 24.02 31.36
N PHE A 163 6.47 23.05 30.47
CA PHE A 163 6.49 23.31 29.03
C PHE A 163 5.41 24.32 28.61
N PHE A 164 4.18 24.16 29.10
CA PHE A 164 3.09 25.07 28.79
C PHE A 164 3.35 26.49 29.30
N ALA A 165 3.81 26.63 30.55
CA ALA A 165 4.15 27.94 31.09
C ALA A 165 5.24 28.64 30.26
N TRP A 166 6.20 27.88 29.73
CA TRP A 166 7.19 28.43 28.82
C TRP A 166 6.56 28.88 27.51
N ILE A 167 5.76 28.03 26.86
CA ILE A 167 5.13 28.34 25.56
C ILE A 167 4.19 29.55 25.69
N ASP A 168 3.30 29.56 26.68
CA ASP A 168 2.34 30.64 26.92
C ASP A 168 3.02 31.98 27.21
N GLY A 169 4.19 31.95 27.87
CA GLY A 169 4.95 33.15 28.22
C GLY A 169 5.85 33.70 27.12
N ASN A 170 6.21 32.89 26.12
CA ASN A 170 7.24 33.22 25.13
C ASN A 170 6.77 33.22 23.68
N THR A 171 5.56 32.76 23.39
CA THR A 171 5.07 32.63 22.01
C THR A 171 3.87 33.55 21.75
N ASP A 172 3.65 33.87 20.48
CA ASP A 172 2.46 34.58 20.02
C ASP A 172 1.28 33.58 20.00
N PRO A 173 0.18 33.81 20.75
CA PRO A 173 -0.98 32.92 20.75
C PRO A 173 -1.65 32.76 19.37
N GLN A 174 -1.37 33.67 18.43
CA GLN A 174 -1.85 33.59 17.06
C GLN A 174 -0.98 32.72 16.16
N SER A 175 0.25 32.39 16.59
CA SER A 175 1.12 31.48 15.86
C SER A 175 0.67 30.03 16.08
N LEU A 176 0.40 29.31 14.99
CA LEU A 176 0.05 27.89 15.03
C LEU A 176 1.34 27.08 15.13
N GLY A 177 1.97 27.09 16.31
CA GLY A 177 3.25 26.45 16.62
C GLY A 177 4.40 27.44 16.78
N LEU A 178 5.52 26.96 17.35
CA LEU A 178 6.70 27.77 17.60
C LEU A 178 7.39 28.17 16.29
N LYS A 179 7.70 29.46 16.14
CA LYS A 179 8.57 29.93 15.04
C LYS A 179 9.99 29.39 15.22
N PRO A 180 10.86 29.40 14.18
CA PRO A 180 12.22 28.90 14.29
C PRO A 180 13.02 29.51 15.44
N ASP A 181 12.98 30.84 15.60
CA ASP A 181 13.69 31.52 16.68
C ASP A 181 13.14 31.14 18.07
N ASP A 182 11.82 30.99 18.19
CA ASP A 182 11.18 30.54 19.44
C ASP A 182 11.52 29.08 19.74
N LEU A 183 11.60 28.22 18.72
CA LEU A 183 12.01 26.83 18.86
C LEU A 183 13.47 26.70 19.32
N GLU A 184 14.38 27.54 18.81
CA GLU A 184 15.78 27.53 19.27
C GLU A 184 15.90 28.00 20.72
N ARG A 185 15.11 29.00 21.12
CA ARG A 185 15.00 29.39 22.53
C ARG A 185 14.41 28.27 23.38
N PHE A 186 13.36 27.61 22.90
CA PHE A 186 12.75 26.46 23.58
C PHE A 186 13.75 25.33 23.80
N LYS A 187 14.51 24.96 22.76
CA LYS A 187 15.58 23.95 22.85
C LYS A 187 16.66 24.33 23.86
N THR A 188 17.02 25.61 23.92
CA THR A 188 18.06 26.10 24.83
C THR A 188 17.57 26.12 26.27
N GLU A 189 16.43 26.75 26.52
CA GLU A 189 15.91 26.99 27.88
C GLU A 189 15.29 25.71 28.48
N MET A 190 14.58 24.90 27.69
CA MET A 190 13.94 23.65 28.15
C MET A 190 14.80 22.40 27.87
N GLY A 191 16.03 22.58 27.37
CA GLY A 191 16.92 21.51 26.91
C GLY A 191 17.02 20.29 27.84
N PRO A 192 17.26 20.46 29.16
CA PRO A 192 17.32 19.33 30.09
C PRO A 192 16.03 18.50 30.13
N LEU A 193 14.85 19.15 30.12
CA LEU A 193 13.57 18.45 30.17
C LEU A 193 13.24 17.76 28.84
N ILE A 194 13.53 18.41 27.71
CA ILE A 194 13.37 17.86 26.37
C ILE A 194 14.25 16.61 26.21
N GLN A 195 15.52 16.71 26.63
CA GLN A 195 16.46 15.61 26.56
C GLN A 195 16.09 14.46 27.50
N ALA A 196 15.60 14.76 28.71
CA ALA A 196 15.08 13.74 29.60
C ALA A 196 13.89 13.00 28.98
N PHE A 197 12.93 13.74 28.41
CA PHE A 197 11.80 13.13 27.73
C PHE A 197 12.24 12.22 26.58
N ALA A 198 13.05 12.74 25.64
CA ALA A 198 13.53 11.99 24.49
C ALA A 198 14.34 10.73 24.89
N SER A 199 15.22 10.84 25.88
CA SER A 199 16.06 9.72 26.32
C SER A 199 15.25 8.62 27.00
N ALA A 200 14.33 8.99 27.88
CA ALA A 200 13.46 8.03 28.55
C ALA A 200 12.41 7.42 27.60
N ASP A 201 11.89 8.20 26.66
CA ASP A 201 10.92 7.74 25.65
C ASP A 201 11.56 6.76 24.66
N ALA A 202 12.74 7.09 24.11
CA ALA A 202 13.51 6.19 23.24
C ALA A 202 13.87 4.86 23.94
N ALA A 203 14.02 4.88 25.26
CA ALA A 203 14.26 3.68 26.07
C ALA A 203 12.98 2.92 26.48
N GLY A 204 11.79 3.45 26.18
CA GLY A 204 10.49 2.87 26.60
C GLY A 204 10.17 3.07 28.10
N LEU A 205 10.89 3.94 28.79
CA LEU A 205 10.76 4.19 30.23
C LEU A 205 9.86 5.39 30.57
N ALA A 206 9.47 6.19 29.58
CA ALA A 206 8.63 7.37 29.77
C ALA A 206 7.11 7.11 29.62
N THR A 207 6.65 5.85 29.64
CA THR A 207 5.26 5.45 29.26
C THR A 207 4.15 6.33 29.86
N ALA A 208 4.21 6.64 31.17
CA ALA A 208 3.19 7.46 31.83
C ALA A 208 3.21 8.92 31.36
N THR A 209 4.40 9.52 31.25
CA THR A 209 4.59 10.90 30.79
C THR A 209 4.25 11.03 29.31
N HIS A 210 4.71 10.10 28.48
CA HIS A 210 4.37 10.00 27.06
C HIS A 210 2.86 10.03 26.88
N LYS A 211 2.14 9.05 27.46
CA LYS A 211 0.68 8.94 27.33
C LYS A 211 -0.01 10.23 27.78
N PHE A 212 0.41 10.78 28.92
CA PHE A 212 -0.18 12.00 29.45
C PHE A 212 0.03 13.22 28.55
N LEU A 213 1.23 13.37 27.95
CA LEU A 213 1.52 14.44 27.01
C LEU A 213 0.69 14.30 25.73
N VAL A 214 0.55 13.09 25.17
CA VAL A 214 -0.30 12.88 23.98
C VAL A 214 -1.77 13.20 24.29
N GLU A 215 -2.28 12.77 25.45
CA GLU A 215 -3.69 12.95 25.83
C GLU A 215 -4.05 14.39 26.24
N HIS A 216 -3.11 15.13 26.83
CA HIS A 216 -3.40 16.44 27.44
C HIS A 216 -2.49 17.58 26.97
N GLY A 217 -1.54 17.31 26.09
CA GLY A 217 -0.66 18.30 25.49
C GLY A 217 -1.39 19.14 24.44
N SER A 218 -0.93 20.37 24.23
CA SER A 218 -1.42 21.20 23.12
C SER A 218 -0.71 20.79 21.82
N PRO A 219 -1.29 21.04 20.65
CA PRO A 219 -0.62 20.80 19.38
C PRO A 219 0.71 21.56 19.26
N ASP A 220 0.80 22.75 19.86
CA ASP A 220 2.05 23.54 19.92
C ASP A 220 3.14 22.82 20.69
N LEU A 221 2.81 22.29 21.87
CA LEU A 221 3.75 21.55 22.68
C LEU A 221 4.23 20.29 21.95
N ILE A 222 3.29 19.50 21.42
CA ILE A 222 3.63 18.22 20.78
C ILE A 222 4.49 18.44 19.54
N SER A 223 4.15 19.42 18.69
CA SER A 223 4.98 19.76 17.53
C SER A 223 6.36 20.31 17.92
N ALA A 224 6.45 21.12 19.00
CA ALA A 224 7.73 21.59 19.52
C ALA A 224 8.62 20.44 20.01
N LEU A 225 8.05 19.45 20.73
CA LEU A 225 8.80 18.28 21.20
C LEU A 225 9.35 17.43 20.05
N LEU A 226 8.57 17.27 18.97
CA LEU A 226 9.01 16.56 17.76
C LEU A 226 10.17 17.29 17.06
N ALA A 227 10.13 18.62 16.99
CA ALA A 227 11.19 19.40 16.35
C ALA A 227 12.41 19.66 17.25
N ALA A 228 12.27 19.51 18.57
CA ALA A 228 13.33 19.81 19.51
C ALA A 228 14.33 18.67 19.71
N ALA A 229 13.87 17.41 19.67
CA ALA A 229 14.73 16.24 19.82
C ALA A 229 14.11 15.01 19.13
N PRO A 230 14.94 14.06 18.65
CA PRO A 230 14.46 12.79 18.12
C PRO A 230 13.68 12.00 19.19
N GLN A 231 12.42 11.71 18.92
CA GLN A 231 11.54 10.94 19.81
C GLN A 231 11.44 9.47 19.37
N SER A 232 10.91 8.60 20.23
CA SER A 232 10.64 7.21 19.82
C SER A 232 9.61 7.16 18.69
N THR A 233 9.70 6.11 17.85
CA THR A 233 8.69 5.82 16.82
C THR A 233 7.28 5.77 17.41
N SER A 234 7.10 5.19 18.61
CA SER A 234 5.80 5.18 19.29
C SER A 234 5.28 6.59 19.57
N PHE A 235 6.12 7.49 20.07
CA PHE A 235 5.69 8.85 20.37
C PHE A 235 5.34 9.60 19.09
N VAL A 236 6.17 9.49 18.05
CA VAL A 236 5.90 10.13 16.76
C VAL A 236 4.56 9.63 16.16
N VAL A 237 4.24 8.33 16.30
CA VAL A 237 2.96 7.78 15.86
C VAL A 237 1.80 8.34 16.68
N ASP A 238 1.85 8.27 18.01
CA ASP A 238 0.73 8.70 18.84
C ASP A 238 0.52 10.23 18.77
N ALA A 239 1.62 11.00 18.76
CA ALA A 239 1.62 12.44 18.52
C ALA A 239 1.11 12.80 17.11
N GLY A 240 1.52 12.03 16.11
CA GLY A 240 1.20 12.31 14.70
C GLY A 240 -0.28 12.22 14.40
N GLN A 241 -1.00 11.27 15.00
CA GLN A 241 -2.47 11.18 14.86
C GLN A 241 -3.16 12.44 15.39
N TYR A 242 -2.72 12.90 16.55
CA TYR A 242 -3.25 14.11 17.18
C TYR A 242 -2.92 15.37 16.36
N LEU A 243 -1.68 15.50 15.88
CA LEU A 243 -1.22 16.64 15.10
C LEU A 243 -1.84 16.72 13.71
N LEU A 244 -2.01 15.60 13.00
CA LEU A 244 -2.69 15.57 11.70
C LEU A 244 -4.12 16.10 11.80
N TRP A 245 -4.84 15.69 12.84
CA TRP A 245 -6.19 16.19 13.09
C TRP A 245 -6.20 17.68 13.48
N ALA A 246 -5.29 18.11 14.35
CA ALA A 246 -5.22 19.50 14.81
C ALA A 246 -4.78 20.47 13.70
N ALA A 247 -3.81 20.07 12.87
CA ALA A 247 -3.26 20.88 11.78
C ALA A 247 -4.27 21.10 10.64
N THR A 248 -5.22 20.18 10.46
CA THR A 248 -6.24 20.23 9.38
C THR A 248 -7.57 20.87 9.80
N THR A 249 -7.81 21.06 11.10
CA THR A 249 -9.07 21.60 11.64
C THR A 249 -8.96 23.06 12.10
N THR A 250 -7.74 23.55 12.34
CA THR A 250 -7.50 24.95 12.74
C THR A 250 -7.24 25.80 11.49
N GLY A 251 -8.24 26.58 11.08
CA GLY A 251 -8.30 27.35 9.82
C GLY A 251 -7.29 28.50 9.65
N GLY A 252 -6.00 28.27 9.93
CA GLY A 252 -4.92 29.19 9.63
C GLY A 252 -4.40 29.03 8.20
N ARG A 253 -3.91 30.13 7.61
CA ARG A 253 -3.21 30.06 6.32
C ARG A 253 -1.93 29.20 6.49
N PRO A 254 -1.60 28.28 5.57
CA PRO A 254 -0.48 27.35 5.73
C PRO A 254 0.87 28.01 6.02
N GLY A 255 1.12 29.22 5.50
CA GLY A 255 2.35 29.99 5.74
C GLY A 255 2.62 30.42 7.19
N GLY A 256 1.66 30.23 8.11
CA GLY A 256 1.84 30.43 9.55
C GLY A 256 1.70 29.17 10.41
N ASN A 257 1.57 27.99 9.78
CA ASN A 257 1.33 26.72 10.47
C ASN A 257 2.63 25.96 10.77
N TRP A 258 3.37 26.45 11.75
CA TRP A 258 4.61 25.83 12.22
C TRP A 258 4.40 24.43 12.82
N ARG A 259 3.22 24.13 13.37
CA ARG A 259 2.86 22.76 13.81
C ARG A 259 3.01 21.75 12.69
N LEU A 260 2.47 22.07 11.51
CA LEU A 260 2.56 21.19 10.34
C LEU A 260 4.00 21.04 9.87
N ARG A 261 4.77 22.13 9.78
CA ARG A 261 6.19 22.08 9.41
C ARG A 261 6.98 21.14 10.32
N TRP A 262 6.84 21.32 11.64
CA TRP A 262 7.58 20.54 12.64
C TRP A 262 7.13 19.09 12.70
N PHE A 263 5.84 18.84 12.51
CA PHE A 263 5.32 17.49 12.32
C PHE A 263 5.98 16.81 11.11
N LEU A 264 5.92 17.43 9.93
CA LEU A 264 6.47 16.88 8.69
C LEU A 264 7.98 16.66 8.78
N GLN A 265 8.71 17.57 9.42
CA GLN A 265 10.13 17.36 9.71
C GLN A 265 10.36 16.14 10.60
N GLY A 266 9.64 16.05 11.72
CA GLY A 266 9.78 14.93 12.66
C GLY A 266 9.47 13.57 12.01
N VAL A 267 8.45 13.50 11.14
CA VAL A 267 8.13 12.27 10.41
C VAL A 267 9.06 11.99 9.22
N ALA A 268 9.64 13.02 8.60
CA ALA A 268 10.64 12.84 7.54
C ALA A 268 11.95 12.23 8.08
N GLU A 269 12.29 12.54 9.34
CA GLU A 269 13.44 11.99 10.06
C GLU A 269 13.14 10.60 10.69
N ASN A 270 11.86 10.21 10.79
CA ASN A 270 11.42 8.91 11.29
C ASN A 270 10.43 8.23 10.33
N PRO A 271 10.91 7.69 9.19
CA PRO A 271 10.03 7.17 8.15
C PRO A 271 9.23 5.93 8.58
N ASP A 272 9.72 5.13 9.54
CA ASP A 272 8.95 4.01 10.11
C ASP A 272 7.68 4.51 10.81
N ALA A 273 7.78 5.63 11.53
CA ALA A 273 6.64 6.23 12.23
C ALA A 273 5.58 6.71 11.24
N LEU A 274 5.98 7.40 10.17
CA LEU A 274 5.03 7.82 9.14
C LEU A 274 4.41 6.63 8.43
N GLN A 275 5.21 5.61 8.10
CA GLN A 275 4.70 4.38 7.51
C GLN A 275 3.67 3.71 8.43
N GLN A 276 3.92 3.67 9.74
CA GLN A 276 2.98 3.15 10.73
C GLN A 276 1.71 4.00 10.84
N LEU A 277 1.82 5.33 10.82
CA LEU A 277 0.68 6.25 10.81
C LEU A 277 -0.22 6.00 9.59
N LEU A 278 0.36 5.97 8.40
CA LEU A 278 -0.36 5.77 7.14
C LEU A 278 -0.97 4.36 7.04
N ALA A 279 -0.28 3.34 7.56
CA ALA A 279 -0.80 1.97 7.57
C ALA A 279 -1.94 1.75 8.58
N LYS A 280 -1.93 2.47 9.71
CA LYS A 280 -2.87 2.26 10.83
C LYS A 280 -4.30 2.67 10.50
N ASP A 281 -4.49 3.78 9.79
CA ASP A 281 -5.81 4.33 9.49
C ASP A 281 -5.79 5.04 8.11
N PRO A 282 -6.66 4.65 7.16
CA PRO A 282 -6.81 5.34 5.87
C PRO A 282 -7.04 6.85 6.00
N GLN A 283 -7.72 7.29 7.07
CA GLN A 283 -7.99 8.70 7.31
C GLN A 283 -6.71 9.52 7.52
N ASN A 284 -5.61 8.91 8.01
CA ASN A 284 -4.34 9.63 8.16
C ASN A 284 -3.73 10.00 6.81
N ALA A 285 -3.84 9.12 5.81
CA ALA A 285 -3.39 9.41 4.46
C ALA A 285 -4.26 10.52 3.84
N GLU A 286 -5.58 10.47 4.05
CA GLU A 286 -6.50 11.51 3.59
C GLU A 286 -6.14 12.86 4.21
N LEU A 287 -6.01 12.95 5.53
CA LEU A 287 -5.66 14.20 6.24
C LEU A 287 -4.31 14.77 5.79
N LEU A 288 -3.29 13.92 5.59
CA LEU A 288 -1.96 14.34 5.16
C LEU A 288 -1.95 14.87 3.72
N LEU A 289 -2.77 14.28 2.85
CA LEU A 289 -2.86 14.62 1.43
C LEU A 289 -4.05 15.55 1.12
N ARG A 290 -4.69 16.13 2.14
CA ARG A 290 -5.75 17.13 1.91
C ARG A 290 -5.20 18.37 1.23
N PRO A 291 -5.99 19.10 0.44
CA PRO A 291 -5.56 20.32 -0.23
C PRO A 291 -5.02 21.39 0.71
N ASP A 292 -5.56 21.46 1.94
CA ASP A 292 -5.12 22.39 2.98
C ASP A 292 -3.67 22.13 3.45
N VAL A 293 -3.16 20.92 3.21
CA VAL A 293 -1.84 20.43 3.66
C VAL A 293 -0.86 20.21 2.49
N SER A 294 -1.38 19.96 1.29
CA SER A 294 -0.59 19.59 0.11
C SER A 294 -0.75 20.52 -1.12
N GLY A 295 -1.72 21.44 -1.11
CA GLY A 295 -2.01 22.30 -2.28
C GLY A 295 -1.16 23.58 -2.37
N ASP A 296 -1.41 24.38 -3.41
CA ASP A 296 -0.66 25.60 -3.79
C ASP A 296 -0.52 26.67 -2.70
N HIS A 297 -1.34 26.61 -1.65
CA HIS A 297 -1.31 27.57 -0.54
C HIS A 297 -0.24 27.25 0.51
N VAL A 298 0.39 26.09 0.39
CA VAL A 298 1.48 25.61 1.26
C VAL A 298 2.79 26.24 0.84
N THR A 299 3.62 26.63 1.79
CA THR A 299 4.95 27.19 1.48
C THR A 299 5.83 26.11 0.84
N PRO A 300 6.72 26.45 -0.12
CA PRO A 300 7.60 25.49 -0.77
C PRO A 300 8.40 24.61 0.20
N GLU A 301 8.82 25.17 1.35
CA GLU A 301 9.57 24.43 2.38
C GLU A 301 8.75 23.31 3.04
N VAL A 302 7.48 23.58 3.35
CA VAL A 302 6.56 22.60 3.96
C VAL A 302 6.18 21.53 2.94
N HIS A 303 5.96 21.93 1.69
CA HIS A 303 5.69 21.02 0.58
C HIS A 303 6.86 20.06 0.34
N ALA A 304 8.10 20.57 0.26
CA ALA A 304 9.30 19.73 0.13
C ALA A 304 9.46 18.74 1.30
N LEU A 305 9.10 19.14 2.53
CA LEU A 305 9.08 18.24 3.69
C LEU A 305 8.02 17.14 3.55
N LEU A 306 6.83 17.46 3.03
CA LEU A 306 5.77 16.47 2.77
C LEU A 306 6.22 15.44 1.73
N VAL A 307 6.75 15.89 0.60
CA VAL A 307 7.28 15.03 -0.47
C VAL A 307 8.34 14.10 0.08
N LYS A 308 9.35 14.65 0.78
CA LYS A 308 10.44 13.88 1.39
C LYS A 308 9.93 12.88 2.43
N ALA A 309 8.97 13.27 3.25
CA ALA A 309 8.41 12.39 4.27
C ALA A 309 7.71 11.18 3.63
N LEU A 310 6.87 11.41 2.62
CA LEU A 310 6.18 10.35 1.88
C LEU A 310 7.15 9.46 1.12
N GLU A 311 8.14 10.04 0.44
CA GLU A 311 9.18 9.30 -0.27
C GLU A 311 9.92 8.35 0.69
N ASN A 312 10.38 8.86 1.82
CA ASN A 312 11.08 8.05 2.82
C ASN A 312 10.18 6.98 3.44
N ALA A 313 8.93 7.31 3.79
CA ALA A 313 8.00 6.37 4.43
C ALA A 313 7.57 5.23 3.49
N LEU A 314 7.45 5.54 2.20
CA LEU A 314 7.14 4.57 1.17
C LEU A 314 8.41 3.89 0.63
N ALA A 315 9.63 4.23 1.01
CA ALA A 315 10.83 3.56 0.53
C ALA A 315 11.04 2.15 1.15
N PRO A 316 11.76 1.23 0.48
CA PRO A 316 12.21 -0.02 1.09
C PRO A 316 13.10 0.24 2.31
N GLY A 317 12.99 -0.60 3.34
CA GLY A 317 13.83 -0.51 4.54
C GLY A 317 13.42 0.57 5.56
N ALA A 318 12.42 1.40 5.26
CA ALA A 318 11.86 2.34 6.23
C ALA A 318 11.17 1.65 7.42
N GLY A 319 10.58 0.48 7.18
CA GLY A 319 9.85 -0.33 8.14
C GLY A 319 9.54 -1.71 7.55
N PRO A 320 8.73 -2.55 8.21
CA PRO A 320 8.36 -3.86 7.68
C PRO A 320 7.60 -3.76 6.34
N ASP A 321 7.93 -4.59 5.35
CA ASP A 321 7.33 -4.53 3.99
C ASP A 321 5.80 -4.60 4.00
N ALA A 322 5.21 -5.41 4.89
CA ALA A 322 3.75 -5.51 5.01
C ALA A 322 3.11 -4.18 5.44
N ARG A 323 3.80 -3.43 6.31
CA ARG A 323 3.36 -2.10 6.77
C ARG A 323 3.55 -1.06 5.68
N ARG A 324 4.66 -1.10 4.95
CA ARG A 324 4.88 -0.27 3.74
C ARG A 324 3.75 -0.44 2.73
N ARG A 325 3.40 -1.68 2.40
CA ARG A 325 2.29 -1.98 1.47
C ARG A 325 0.95 -1.46 1.99
N ALA A 326 0.64 -1.66 3.26
CA ALA A 326 -0.59 -1.12 3.86
C ALA A 326 -0.65 0.42 3.80
N ALA A 327 0.47 1.10 4.09
CA ALA A 327 0.59 2.56 3.94
C ALA A 327 0.40 2.99 2.48
N PHE A 328 1.06 2.31 1.54
CA PHE A 328 0.92 2.55 0.10
C PHE A 328 -0.52 2.38 -0.37
N TYR A 329 -1.24 1.34 0.06
CA TYR A 329 -2.65 1.14 -0.32
C TYR A 329 -3.55 2.25 0.23
N ASN A 330 -3.31 2.74 1.44
CA ASN A 330 -4.07 3.86 1.98
C ASN A 330 -3.78 5.17 1.23
N VAL A 331 -2.52 5.42 0.85
CA VAL A 331 -2.18 6.54 -0.05
C VAL A 331 -2.87 6.38 -1.41
N THR A 332 -2.85 5.16 -1.98
CA THR A 332 -3.50 4.85 -3.26
C THR A 332 -4.99 5.13 -3.24
N LYS A 333 -5.69 4.86 -2.12
CA LYS A 333 -7.12 5.20 -1.97
C LYS A 333 -7.39 6.69 -2.09
N VAL A 334 -6.52 7.53 -1.51
CA VAL A 334 -6.66 8.99 -1.61
C VAL A 334 -6.47 9.45 -3.06
N TYR A 335 -5.47 8.90 -3.75
CA TYR A 335 -5.24 9.19 -5.17
C TYR A 335 -6.35 8.65 -6.08
N ALA A 336 -7.01 7.55 -5.72
CA ALA A 336 -8.10 6.98 -6.48
C ALA A 336 -9.42 7.75 -6.35
N ASP A 337 -9.63 8.46 -5.23
CA ASP A 337 -10.83 9.26 -5.03
C ASP A 337 -10.81 10.52 -5.92
N ARG A 338 -11.98 10.84 -6.51
CA ARG A 338 -12.15 11.86 -7.56
C ARG A 338 -11.83 13.27 -7.05
N ALA A 339 -11.97 13.51 -5.75
CA ALA A 339 -11.55 14.75 -5.11
C ALA A 339 -10.03 14.83 -4.89
N GLY A 340 -9.36 13.68 -4.72
CA GLY A 340 -7.92 13.59 -4.49
C GLY A 340 -7.10 13.71 -5.79
N TRP A 341 -7.51 13.02 -6.85
CA TRP A 341 -6.74 13.01 -8.11
C TRP A 341 -6.68 14.39 -8.80
N GLY A 342 -7.78 15.15 -8.80
CA GLY A 342 -7.84 16.45 -9.46
C GLY A 342 -6.95 17.53 -8.85
N MET A 343 -6.37 17.30 -7.67
CA MET A 343 -5.44 18.25 -7.04
C MET A 343 -4.05 17.63 -6.81
N LEU A 344 -3.96 16.36 -6.39
CA LEU A 344 -2.68 15.66 -6.22
C LEU A 344 -2.05 15.26 -7.56
N GLY A 345 -2.87 15.01 -8.59
CA GLY A 345 -2.39 14.70 -9.94
C GLY A 345 -1.73 15.89 -10.65
N ASP A 346 -2.05 17.11 -10.21
CA ASP A 346 -1.46 18.36 -10.72
C ASP A 346 -0.13 18.70 -10.03
N ASP A 347 0.17 18.08 -8.88
CA ASP A 347 1.44 18.20 -8.17
C ASP A 347 2.48 17.23 -8.73
N PRO A 348 3.51 17.70 -9.47
CA PRO A 348 4.45 16.82 -10.14
C PRO A 348 5.34 16.03 -9.16
N GLU A 349 5.64 16.57 -7.97
CA GLU A 349 6.54 15.94 -7.01
C GLU A 349 5.84 14.84 -6.22
N LEU A 350 4.63 15.11 -5.71
CA LEU A 350 3.82 14.10 -5.03
C LEU A 350 3.42 12.97 -5.98
N LYS A 351 3.07 13.32 -7.23
CA LYS A 351 2.82 12.32 -8.28
C LYS A 351 4.04 11.44 -8.53
N ALA A 352 5.25 12.00 -8.61
CA ALA A 352 6.46 11.21 -8.83
C ALA A 352 6.71 10.21 -7.68
N VAL A 353 6.48 10.61 -6.43
CA VAL A 353 6.54 9.71 -5.27
C VAL A 353 5.53 8.57 -5.39
N PHE A 354 4.28 8.89 -5.74
CA PHE A 354 3.23 7.88 -5.93
C PHE A 354 3.55 6.90 -7.06
N VAL A 355 3.92 7.40 -8.24
CA VAL A 355 4.28 6.59 -9.42
C VAL A 355 5.44 5.65 -9.11
N THR A 356 6.47 6.14 -8.42
CA THR A 356 7.62 5.32 -8.01
C THR A 356 7.21 4.21 -7.06
N ALA A 357 6.36 4.51 -6.08
CA ALA A 357 5.84 3.51 -5.16
C ALA A 357 4.95 2.48 -5.87
N LEU A 358 4.07 2.93 -6.77
CA LEU A 358 3.19 2.07 -7.57
C LEU A 358 3.99 1.09 -8.43
N GLN A 359 4.94 1.59 -9.22
CA GLN A 359 5.81 0.75 -10.06
C GLN A 359 6.47 -0.34 -9.20
N ARG A 360 7.07 0.07 -8.07
CA ARG A 360 7.79 -0.85 -7.20
C ARG A 360 6.91 -1.94 -6.60
N GLU A 361 5.73 -1.59 -6.08
CA GLU A 361 4.86 -2.61 -5.47
C GLU A 361 4.29 -3.57 -6.52
N LEU A 362 4.08 -3.12 -7.76
CA LEU A 362 3.57 -3.97 -8.83
C LEU A 362 4.67 -4.86 -9.46
N ASP A 363 5.90 -4.34 -9.58
CA ASP A 363 7.05 -5.08 -10.12
C ASP A 363 7.65 -6.11 -9.15
N ASP A 364 7.25 -6.11 -7.87
CA ASP A 364 7.78 -7.04 -6.87
C ASP A 364 7.47 -8.51 -7.29
N PRO A 365 8.49 -9.36 -7.54
CA PRO A 365 8.23 -10.72 -8.01
C PRO A 365 7.49 -11.61 -7.00
N ALA A 366 7.58 -11.29 -5.71
CA ALA A 366 6.95 -12.06 -4.64
C ALA A 366 5.53 -11.58 -4.34
N THR A 367 5.25 -10.27 -4.46
CA THR A 367 3.95 -9.70 -4.07
C THR A 367 3.19 -8.97 -5.17
N GLY A 368 3.79 -8.76 -6.34
CA GLY A 368 3.26 -7.93 -7.42
C GLY A 368 1.86 -8.33 -7.88
N LYS A 369 1.55 -9.63 -7.92
CA LYS A 369 0.20 -10.12 -8.22
C LYS A 369 -0.83 -9.68 -7.17
N THR A 370 -0.54 -9.91 -5.90
CA THR A 370 -1.44 -9.53 -4.80
C THR A 370 -1.56 -8.00 -4.70
N SER A 371 -0.47 -7.27 -4.95
CA SER A 371 -0.47 -5.82 -5.00
C SER A 371 -1.28 -5.28 -6.17
N PHE A 372 -1.18 -5.89 -7.35
CA PHE A 372 -2.02 -5.55 -8.50
C PHE A 372 -3.50 -5.75 -8.19
N GLN A 373 -3.88 -6.89 -7.60
CA GLN A 373 -5.26 -7.18 -7.23
C GLN A 373 -5.83 -6.16 -6.23
N GLU A 374 -5.04 -5.77 -5.22
CA GLU A 374 -5.49 -4.79 -4.22
C GLU A 374 -5.58 -3.36 -4.81
N VAL A 375 -4.62 -2.95 -5.63
CA VAL A 375 -4.67 -1.64 -6.33
C VAL A 375 -5.84 -1.59 -7.30
N ALA A 376 -6.07 -2.67 -8.06
CA ALA A 376 -7.23 -2.82 -8.93
C ALA A 376 -8.53 -2.62 -8.15
N LYS A 377 -8.65 -3.23 -6.96
CA LYS A 377 -9.83 -3.10 -6.10
C LYS A 377 -10.03 -1.68 -5.58
N ILE A 378 -8.94 -1.00 -5.23
CA ILE A 378 -8.98 0.40 -4.79
C ILE A 378 -9.46 1.29 -5.93
N PHE A 379 -8.93 1.11 -7.13
CA PHE A 379 -9.31 1.89 -8.30
C PHE A 379 -10.77 1.64 -8.72
N SER A 380 -11.26 0.42 -8.59
CA SER A 380 -12.60 0.04 -9.04
C SER A 380 -13.75 0.46 -8.09
N HIS A 381 -13.45 0.71 -6.81
CA HIS A 381 -14.45 0.95 -5.75
C HIS A 381 -15.30 2.22 -5.91
N SER A 382 -15.07 3.04 -6.93
CA SER A 382 -15.83 4.28 -7.19
C SER A 382 -17.10 4.08 -8.03
N GLY A 383 -17.34 2.85 -8.52
CA GLY A 383 -18.47 2.53 -9.43
C GLY A 383 -18.38 3.25 -10.79
N LYS A 384 -17.23 3.85 -11.10
CA LYS A 384 -16.93 4.60 -12.32
C LYS A 384 -15.51 4.27 -12.78
N PRO A 385 -15.17 4.57 -14.04
CA PRO A 385 -13.79 4.49 -14.51
C PRO A 385 -12.84 5.32 -13.63
N PRO A 386 -11.72 4.75 -13.15
CA PRO A 386 -10.78 5.46 -12.29
C PRO A 386 -10.17 6.65 -13.02
N SER A 387 -10.38 7.87 -12.53
CA SER A 387 -9.82 9.08 -13.17
C SER A 387 -8.31 9.12 -13.13
N ILE A 388 -7.70 8.47 -12.14
CA ILE A 388 -6.25 8.29 -12.01
C ILE A 388 -5.63 7.61 -13.23
N LEU A 389 -6.37 6.72 -13.91
CA LEU A 389 -5.89 6.05 -15.12
C LEU A 389 -5.96 6.95 -16.37
N LYS A 390 -6.39 8.22 -16.27
CA LYS A 390 -6.17 9.20 -17.35
C LYS A 390 -4.71 9.64 -17.42
N ASP A 391 -3.99 9.52 -16.31
CA ASP A 391 -2.57 9.84 -16.24
C ASP A 391 -1.73 8.88 -17.08
N GLU A 392 -0.82 9.44 -17.88
CA GLU A 392 0.01 8.64 -18.78
C GLU A 392 0.86 7.61 -18.05
N GLN A 393 1.55 8.01 -16.98
CA GLN A 393 2.47 7.13 -16.28
C GLN A 393 1.70 6.08 -15.51
N VAL A 394 0.69 6.47 -14.73
CA VAL A 394 -0.09 5.49 -13.95
C VAL A 394 -0.80 4.50 -14.87
N ASN A 395 -1.37 4.97 -15.98
CA ASN A 395 -2.01 4.11 -16.96
C ASN A 395 -1.02 3.14 -17.60
N HIS A 396 0.17 3.59 -17.99
CA HIS A 396 1.19 2.73 -18.60
C HIS A 396 1.60 1.59 -17.66
N ILE A 397 1.92 1.92 -16.40
CA ILE A 397 2.30 0.94 -15.36
C ILE A 397 1.19 -0.08 -15.15
N PHE A 398 -0.04 0.41 -14.98
CA PHE A 398 -1.19 -0.45 -14.72
C PHE A 398 -1.52 -1.34 -15.93
N THR A 399 -1.39 -0.79 -17.14
CA THR A 399 -1.60 -1.49 -18.41
C THR A 399 -0.62 -2.64 -18.58
N ASP A 400 0.67 -2.45 -18.29
CA ASP A 400 1.67 -3.50 -18.43
C ASP A 400 1.42 -4.68 -17.48
N HIS A 401 0.97 -4.40 -16.27
CA HIS A 401 0.57 -5.44 -15.32
C HIS A 401 -0.76 -6.10 -15.71
N LEU A 402 -1.75 -5.33 -16.17
CA LEU A 402 -3.02 -5.87 -16.64
C LEU A 402 -2.82 -6.90 -17.76
N LYS A 403 -1.93 -6.62 -18.72
CA LYS A 403 -1.56 -7.56 -19.81
C LYS A 403 -1.07 -8.90 -19.27
N ALA A 404 -0.19 -8.86 -18.25
CA ALA A 404 0.39 -10.06 -17.67
C ALA A 404 -0.66 -10.97 -17.01
N TYR A 405 -1.73 -10.37 -16.49
CA TYR A 405 -2.80 -11.08 -15.79
C TYR A 405 -4.06 -11.35 -16.62
N LEU A 406 -4.11 -10.95 -17.90
CA LEU A 406 -5.22 -11.28 -18.81
C LEU A 406 -5.60 -12.77 -18.84
N PRO A 407 -4.65 -13.74 -18.84
CA PRO A 407 -5.00 -15.16 -18.82
C PRO A 407 -5.80 -15.59 -17.58
N GLU A 408 -5.50 -14.98 -16.44
CA GLU A 408 -6.12 -15.30 -15.16
C GLU A 408 -7.50 -14.63 -15.04
N ILE A 409 -7.59 -13.36 -15.45
CA ILE A 409 -8.86 -12.62 -15.56
C ILE A 409 -9.81 -13.33 -16.53
N SER A 410 -9.31 -13.82 -17.66
CA SER A 410 -10.07 -14.59 -18.63
C SER A 410 -10.65 -15.88 -18.04
N ARG A 411 -9.84 -16.65 -17.29
CA ARG A 411 -10.32 -17.84 -16.56
C ARG A 411 -11.35 -17.49 -15.49
N LEU A 412 -11.15 -16.40 -14.75
CA LEU A 412 -12.10 -15.92 -13.75
C LEU A 412 -13.47 -15.64 -14.36
N GLN A 413 -13.51 -14.92 -15.47
CA GLN A 413 -14.77 -14.62 -16.15
C GLN A 413 -15.44 -15.88 -16.69
N ALA A 414 -14.67 -16.74 -17.34
CA ALA A 414 -15.18 -18.01 -17.86
C ALA A 414 -15.80 -18.88 -16.73
N TRP A 415 -15.11 -18.98 -15.60
CA TRP A 415 -15.58 -19.69 -14.41
C TRP A 415 -16.85 -19.07 -13.81
N ARG A 416 -16.98 -17.73 -13.82
CA ARG A 416 -18.18 -17.03 -13.33
C ARG A 416 -19.41 -17.31 -14.18
N HIS A 417 -19.25 -17.38 -15.51
CA HIS A 417 -20.34 -17.64 -16.43
C HIS A 417 -20.73 -19.12 -16.48
N ASP A 418 -19.78 -20.04 -16.31
CA ASP A 418 -20.07 -21.47 -16.18
C ASP A 418 -19.18 -22.16 -15.15
N PRO A 419 -19.62 -22.19 -13.87
CA PRO A 419 -18.89 -22.84 -12.79
C PRO A 419 -18.71 -24.36 -12.96
N LYS A 420 -19.43 -25.00 -13.89
CA LYS A 420 -19.32 -26.44 -14.14
C LYS A 420 -18.04 -26.78 -14.91
N LEU A 421 -17.35 -25.78 -15.47
CA LEU A 421 -16.06 -25.93 -16.13
C LEU A 421 -14.94 -26.06 -15.09
N SER A 422 -14.93 -27.20 -14.40
CA SER A 422 -14.07 -27.50 -13.23
C SER A 422 -12.55 -27.36 -13.46
N GLY A 423 -12.09 -27.32 -14.72
CA GLY A 423 -10.69 -27.06 -15.08
C GLY A 423 -10.29 -25.57 -15.11
N MET A 424 -11.22 -24.65 -14.83
CA MET A 424 -11.04 -23.19 -14.94
C MET A 424 -10.75 -22.49 -13.61
N ASP A 425 -10.10 -23.14 -12.65
CA ASP A 425 -9.70 -22.44 -11.42
C ASP A 425 -8.91 -21.16 -11.81
N PRO A 426 -9.42 -19.95 -11.49
CA PRO A 426 -8.72 -18.70 -11.80
C PRO A 426 -7.42 -18.55 -10.99
N GLY A 427 -7.16 -19.48 -10.05
CA GLY A 427 -6.11 -19.42 -9.06
C GLY A 427 -6.57 -18.62 -7.83
N ALA A 428 -5.96 -18.91 -6.69
CA ALA A 428 -6.27 -18.23 -5.44
C ALA A 428 -6.13 -16.70 -5.58
N GLY A 429 -7.14 -15.96 -5.09
CA GLY A 429 -7.09 -14.52 -4.86
C GLY A 429 -7.90 -13.65 -5.84
N TRP A 430 -8.31 -14.17 -6.99
CA TRP A 430 -9.10 -13.41 -7.99
C TRP A 430 -10.61 -13.46 -7.74
N ASP A 431 -11.11 -14.59 -7.26
CA ASP A 431 -12.51 -14.90 -7.04
C ASP A 431 -13.17 -14.06 -5.93
N ALA A 432 -12.42 -13.73 -4.88
CA ALA A 432 -12.92 -12.96 -3.73
C ALA A 432 -12.73 -11.43 -3.83
N ALA A 433 -11.92 -10.93 -4.78
CA ALA A 433 -11.39 -9.56 -4.69
C ALA A 433 -12.07 -8.51 -5.61
N LEU A 434 -12.54 -8.89 -6.80
CA LEU A 434 -13.01 -7.96 -7.84
C LEU A 434 -14.27 -8.47 -8.55
N SER A 435 -15.36 -7.73 -8.55
CA SER A 435 -16.57 -8.06 -9.32
C SER A 435 -16.36 -7.93 -10.84
N GLU A 436 -17.33 -8.37 -11.64
CA GLU A 436 -17.33 -8.15 -13.11
C GLU A 436 -17.37 -6.65 -13.43
N ASP A 437 -18.20 -5.88 -12.72
CA ASP A 437 -18.29 -4.42 -12.86
C ASP A 437 -16.99 -3.72 -12.46
N ASP A 438 -16.32 -4.20 -11.40
CA ASP A 438 -15.02 -3.68 -10.99
C ASP A 438 -13.99 -3.81 -12.11
N LEU A 439 -13.92 -4.99 -12.72
CA LEU A 439 -13.02 -5.26 -13.84
C LEU A 439 -13.40 -4.41 -15.06
N ALA A 440 -14.68 -4.34 -15.42
CA ALA A 440 -15.13 -3.49 -16.52
C ALA A 440 -14.73 -2.01 -16.33
N ASN A 441 -14.90 -1.47 -15.12
CA ASN A 441 -14.49 -0.10 -14.78
C ASN A 441 -12.96 0.09 -14.88
N LEU A 442 -12.18 -0.91 -14.48
CA LEU A 442 -10.72 -0.86 -14.61
C LEU A 442 -10.28 -0.85 -16.07
N PHE A 443 -10.83 -1.75 -16.89
CA PHE A 443 -10.58 -1.74 -18.33
C PHE A 443 -11.02 -0.40 -18.95
N ALA A 444 -12.15 0.16 -18.52
CA ALA A 444 -12.61 1.48 -19.00
C ALA A 444 -11.64 2.61 -18.61
N GLY A 445 -11.05 2.55 -17.42
CA GLY A 445 -10.01 3.50 -17.01
C GLY A 445 -8.73 3.35 -17.83
N VAL A 446 -8.29 2.12 -18.08
CA VAL A 446 -7.14 1.85 -18.94
C VAL A 446 -7.38 2.34 -20.37
N PHE A 447 -8.58 2.09 -20.90
CA PHE A 447 -8.98 2.44 -22.26
C PHE A 447 -9.27 3.94 -22.48
N GLN A 448 -9.13 4.78 -21.44
CA GLN A 448 -9.14 6.24 -21.62
C GLN A 448 -7.98 6.72 -22.53
N ARG A 449 -6.94 5.89 -22.70
CA ARG A 449 -5.76 6.16 -23.55
C ARG A 449 -5.69 5.18 -24.69
N ARG A 450 -5.50 5.67 -25.93
CA ARG A 450 -5.58 4.82 -27.12
C ARG A 450 -4.44 3.80 -27.19
N GLU A 451 -3.23 4.23 -26.85
CA GLU A 451 -2.05 3.40 -26.79
C GLU A 451 -2.25 2.19 -25.86
N SER A 452 -3.01 2.36 -24.78
CA SER A 452 -3.30 1.30 -23.82
C SER A 452 -4.38 0.35 -24.30
N VAL A 453 -5.40 0.86 -25.03
CA VAL A 453 -6.34 0.01 -25.78
C VAL A 453 -5.56 -0.91 -26.71
N ASP A 454 -4.70 -0.35 -27.57
CA ASP A 454 -3.96 -1.10 -28.57
C ASP A 454 -3.05 -2.14 -27.89
N ALA A 455 -2.35 -1.77 -26.82
CA ALA A 455 -1.45 -2.66 -26.11
C ALA A 455 -2.17 -3.79 -25.35
N VAL A 456 -3.35 -3.53 -24.76
CA VAL A 456 -4.19 -4.57 -24.14
C VAL A 456 -4.77 -5.51 -25.21
N MET A 457 -5.17 -4.96 -26.36
CA MET A 457 -5.67 -5.75 -27.49
C MET A 457 -4.60 -6.66 -28.08
N ASP A 458 -3.37 -6.17 -28.21
CA ASP A 458 -2.24 -6.99 -28.66
C ASP A 458 -1.90 -8.10 -27.66
N ALA A 459 -1.92 -7.80 -26.36
CA ALA A 459 -1.74 -8.82 -25.34
C ALA A 459 -2.87 -9.84 -25.33
N PHE A 460 -4.12 -9.41 -25.56
CA PHE A 460 -5.26 -10.30 -25.69
C PHE A 460 -5.15 -11.21 -26.92
N ARG A 461 -4.78 -10.68 -28.08
CA ARG A 461 -4.47 -11.46 -29.29
C ARG A 461 -3.36 -12.47 -29.02
N GLY A 462 -2.29 -12.04 -28.35
CA GLY A 462 -1.17 -12.87 -27.92
C GLY A 462 -1.63 -13.99 -27.00
N TYR A 463 -2.44 -13.70 -25.98
CA TYR A 463 -3.00 -14.69 -25.06
C TYR A 463 -3.90 -15.69 -25.78
N LEU A 464 -4.86 -15.24 -26.59
CA LEU A 464 -5.69 -16.12 -27.41
C LEU A 464 -4.85 -16.98 -28.34
N SER A 465 -3.66 -16.49 -28.72
CA SER A 465 -2.71 -17.27 -29.50
C SER A 465 -2.08 -18.45 -28.72
N THR A 466 -2.16 -18.45 -27.40
CA THR A 466 -1.65 -19.53 -26.53
C THR A 466 -2.72 -20.52 -26.10
N VAL A 467 -4.00 -20.14 -26.18
CA VAL A 467 -5.12 -21.00 -25.79
C VAL A 467 -5.23 -22.19 -26.76
N ASP A 468 -5.16 -23.41 -26.24
CA ASP A 468 -5.34 -24.65 -26.99
C ASP A 468 -6.83 -24.86 -27.28
N VAL A 469 -7.21 -24.71 -28.55
CA VAL A 469 -8.59 -24.88 -29.02
C VAL A 469 -8.93 -26.33 -29.36
N GLY A 470 -8.03 -27.29 -29.05
CA GLY A 470 -8.16 -28.70 -29.42
C GLY A 470 -7.71 -28.96 -30.86
N GLY A 471 -7.34 -30.21 -31.17
CA GLY A 471 -6.78 -30.63 -32.47
C GLY A 471 -7.76 -30.61 -33.65
N GLY A 472 -8.91 -29.93 -33.52
CA GLY A 472 -9.92 -29.77 -34.56
C GLY A 472 -10.85 -30.97 -34.72
N ASN A 473 -10.69 -32.05 -33.95
CA ASN A 473 -11.62 -33.17 -33.97
C ASN A 473 -12.73 -32.97 -32.93
N LEU A 474 -13.75 -32.19 -33.27
CA LEU A 474 -14.92 -31.98 -32.40
C LEU A 474 -15.71 -33.28 -32.13
N ASP A 475 -15.41 -34.40 -32.79
CA ASP A 475 -15.96 -35.71 -32.43
C ASP A 475 -15.30 -36.32 -31.18
N ASP A 476 -14.08 -35.87 -30.81
CA ASP A 476 -13.40 -36.28 -29.58
C ASP A 476 -13.91 -35.44 -28.39
N PRO A 477 -14.50 -36.08 -27.34
CA PRO A 477 -14.90 -35.40 -26.12
C PRO A 477 -13.82 -34.48 -25.51
N LYS A 478 -12.54 -34.85 -25.60
CA LYS A 478 -11.44 -34.06 -25.04
C LYS A 478 -11.16 -32.79 -25.83
N ASP A 479 -11.21 -32.86 -27.16
CA ASP A 479 -11.05 -31.69 -28.02
C ASP A 479 -12.27 -30.75 -27.88
N ARG A 480 -13.47 -31.29 -27.67
CA ARG A 480 -14.67 -30.48 -27.35
C ARG A 480 -14.57 -29.75 -26.02
N GLU A 481 -14.04 -30.40 -25.00
CA GLU A 481 -13.83 -29.78 -23.69
C GLU A 481 -12.83 -28.61 -23.81
N LYS A 482 -11.72 -28.82 -24.52
CA LYS A 482 -10.73 -27.77 -24.82
C LYS A 482 -11.31 -26.61 -25.62
N PHE A 483 -12.09 -26.91 -26.67
CA PHE A 483 -12.75 -25.89 -27.47
C PHE A 483 -13.73 -25.06 -26.65
N THR A 484 -14.57 -25.71 -25.84
CA THR A 484 -15.51 -25.07 -24.92
C THR A 484 -14.77 -24.17 -23.92
N LEU A 485 -13.68 -24.66 -23.33
CA LEU A 485 -12.82 -23.93 -22.40
C LEU A 485 -12.23 -22.67 -23.05
N ALA A 486 -11.70 -22.82 -24.26
CA ALA A 486 -11.11 -21.71 -25.02
C ALA A 486 -12.14 -20.63 -25.38
N MET A 487 -13.32 -21.06 -25.84
CA MET A 487 -14.41 -20.15 -26.14
C MET A 487 -14.87 -19.38 -24.91
N ALA A 488 -15.07 -20.05 -23.78
CA ALA A 488 -15.47 -19.40 -22.53
C ALA A 488 -14.44 -18.37 -22.04
N GLN A 489 -13.15 -18.70 -22.13
CA GLN A 489 -12.04 -17.78 -21.80
C GLN A 489 -12.00 -16.55 -22.70
N ALA A 490 -12.04 -16.76 -24.02
CA ALA A 490 -12.02 -15.68 -25.00
C ALA A 490 -13.23 -14.76 -24.84
N SER A 491 -14.37 -15.37 -24.52
CA SER A 491 -15.64 -14.69 -24.39
C SER A 491 -15.79 -13.88 -23.12
N GLY A 492 -15.44 -14.44 -21.97
CA GLY A 492 -15.53 -13.71 -20.71
C GLY A 492 -14.66 -12.44 -20.73
N LEU A 493 -13.49 -12.52 -21.38
CA LEU A 493 -12.64 -11.35 -21.56
C LEU A 493 -13.17 -10.37 -22.62
N GLY A 494 -13.72 -10.86 -23.74
CA GLY A 494 -14.37 -10.03 -24.74
C GLY A 494 -15.57 -9.26 -24.18
N GLY A 495 -16.43 -9.92 -23.39
CA GLY A 495 -17.54 -9.31 -22.68
C GLY A 495 -17.10 -8.19 -21.75
N LEU A 496 -16.06 -8.42 -20.92
CA LEU A 496 -15.47 -7.38 -20.07
C LEU A 496 -14.98 -6.16 -20.87
N MET A 497 -14.27 -6.38 -21.98
CA MET A 497 -13.75 -5.28 -22.79
C MET A 497 -14.87 -4.51 -23.48
N VAL A 498 -15.93 -5.17 -23.97
CA VAL A 498 -17.12 -4.50 -24.50
C VAL A 498 -17.77 -3.63 -23.42
N SER A 499 -17.97 -4.17 -22.21
CA SER A 499 -18.49 -3.41 -21.06
C SER A 499 -17.67 -2.16 -20.80
N ALA A 500 -16.34 -2.27 -20.88
CA ALA A 500 -15.44 -1.15 -20.65
C ALA A 500 -15.57 -0.03 -21.70
N VAL A 501 -15.81 -0.37 -22.96
CA VAL A 501 -15.95 0.62 -24.05
C VAL A 501 -17.14 1.54 -23.85
N HIS A 502 -18.21 1.05 -23.22
CA HIS A 502 -19.41 1.84 -22.94
C HIS A 502 -19.17 3.01 -21.96
N GLU A 503 -18.13 2.92 -21.15
CA GLU A 503 -17.77 3.92 -20.14
C GLU A 503 -16.70 4.92 -20.62
N LEU A 504 -16.29 4.81 -21.88
CA LEU A 504 -15.25 5.67 -22.45
C LEU A 504 -15.78 7.06 -22.81
N ASP A 505 -15.02 8.07 -22.42
CA ASP A 505 -15.24 9.46 -22.81
C ASP A 505 -14.67 9.68 -24.22
N MET A 506 -15.34 9.09 -25.22
CA MET A 506 -14.99 9.22 -26.64
C MET A 506 -16.23 9.54 -27.47
N ASN A 507 -16.02 10.03 -28.70
CA ASN A 507 -17.14 10.29 -29.59
C ASN A 507 -17.87 8.98 -29.95
N ALA A 508 -19.18 9.08 -30.20
CA ALA A 508 -20.04 7.92 -30.40
C ALA A 508 -19.61 7.02 -31.58
N GLU A 509 -18.95 7.57 -32.61
CA GLU A 509 -18.46 6.77 -33.73
C GLU A 509 -17.25 5.92 -33.36
N ALA A 510 -16.27 6.51 -32.65
CA ALA A 510 -15.11 5.80 -32.15
C ALA A 510 -15.51 4.71 -31.15
N GLN A 511 -16.48 5.02 -30.28
CA GLN A 511 -17.05 4.06 -29.33
C GLN A 511 -17.68 2.88 -30.06
N ARG A 512 -18.56 3.14 -31.04
CA ARG A 512 -19.21 2.09 -31.83
C ARG A 512 -18.20 1.21 -32.57
N ARG A 513 -17.18 1.81 -33.19
CA ARG A 513 -16.12 1.07 -33.88
C ARG A 513 -15.36 0.15 -32.92
N LEU A 514 -14.99 0.67 -31.75
CA LEU A 514 -14.26 -0.10 -30.75
C LEU A 514 -15.14 -1.22 -30.15
N THR A 515 -16.42 -0.97 -29.87
CA THR A 515 -17.38 -1.99 -29.45
C THR A 515 -17.43 -3.13 -30.46
N VAL A 516 -17.56 -2.81 -31.75
CA VAL A 516 -17.63 -3.82 -32.83
C VAL A 516 -16.33 -4.61 -32.95
N GLU A 517 -15.17 -3.95 -32.82
CA GLU A 517 -13.87 -4.61 -32.80
C GLU A 517 -13.76 -5.63 -31.65
N MET A 518 -14.14 -5.21 -30.44
CA MET A 518 -14.17 -6.08 -29.25
C MET A 518 -15.19 -7.23 -29.39
N MET A 519 -16.29 -6.99 -30.11
CA MET A 519 -17.35 -7.96 -30.41
C MET A 519 -16.98 -9.02 -31.47
N ILE A 520 -15.96 -8.77 -32.30
CA ILE A 520 -15.59 -9.69 -33.39
C ILE A 520 -14.29 -10.43 -33.08
N LEU A 521 -13.35 -9.78 -32.40
CA LEU A 521 -11.99 -10.29 -32.19
C LEU A 521 -11.92 -11.71 -31.57
N PRO A 522 -12.69 -12.07 -30.52
CA PRO A 522 -12.59 -13.38 -29.88
C PRO A 522 -13.09 -14.52 -30.77
N ILE A 523 -14.13 -14.25 -31.57
CA ILE A 523 -14.71 -15.19 -32.54
C ILE A 523 -13.70 -15.44 -33.66
N ASP A 524 -13.15 -14.36 -34.20
CA ASP A 524 -12.29 -14.41 -35.38
C ASP A 524 -10.99 -15.20 -35.14
N LEU A 525 -10.35 -14.96 -33.99
CA LEU A 525 -9.12 -15.66 -33.60
C LEU A 525 -9.33 -17.16 -33.35
N THR A 526 -10.44 -17.54 -32.72
CA THR A 526 -10.73 -18.94 -32.39
C THR A 526 -11.03 -19.75 -33.66
N ILE A 527 -11.76 -19.16 -34.61
CA ILE A 527 -12.13 -19.82 -35.87
C ILE A 527 -10.98 -19.80 -36.88
N GLY A 528 -10.15 -18.75 -36.91
CA GLY A 528 -8.92 -18.73 -37.70
C GLY A 528 -7.97 -19.88 -37.35
N ARG A 529 -7.96 -20.33 -36.09
CA ARG A 529 -7.19 -21.50 -35.63
C ARG A 529 -7.79 -22.82 -36.05
N LEU A 530 -9.11 -22.98 -35.93
CA LEU A 530 -9.82 -24.15 -36.48
C LEU A 530 -9.51 -24.35 -37.98
N GLY A 531 -9.36 -23.26 -38.73
CA GLY A 531 -8.99 -23.30 -40.15
C GLY A 531 -7.56 -23.79 -40.44
N LYS A 532 -6.61 -23.67 -39.50
CA LYS A 532 -5.23 -24.17 -39.67
C LYS A 532 -5.07 -25.67 -39.41
N LEU A 533 -6.13 -26.33 -38.93
CA LEU A 533 -6.11 -27.73 -38.50
C LEU A 533 -6.61 -28.71 -39.59
N VAL A 534 -6.99 -28.19 -40.76
CA VAL A 534 -7.20 -28.97 -41.97
C VAL A 534 -5.90 -28.95 -42.80
N PRO A 535 -5.21 -30.10 -43.02
CA PRO A 535 -4.06 -30.15 -43.90
C PRO A 535 -4.51 -30.25 -45.36
N GLY A 536 -4.18 -29.23 -46.16
CA GLY A 536 -4.46 -29.18 -47.59
C GLY A 536 -4.77 -27.76 -48.04
N GLU A 537 -3.90 -27.22 -48.88
CA GLU A 537 -3.90 -25.88 -49.48
C GLU A 537 -5.22 -25.09 -49.48
N VAL A 538 -5.42 -24.28 -48.44
CA VAL A 538 -5.70 -22.85 -48.63
C VAL A 538 -4.96 -22.11 -47.52
N THR A 539 -3.70 -21.75 -47.78
CA THR A 539 -3.17 -20.53 -47.14
C THR A 539 -4.04 -19.37 -47.61
N SER A 540 -5.10 -19.07 -46.86
CA SER A 540 -5.27 -17.77 -46.25
C SER A 540 -5.06 -16.54 -47.15
N THR A 541 -5.31 -16.50 -48.45
CA THR A 541 -5.01 -15.26 -49.20
C THR A 541 -5.88 -14.10 -48.72
N MET A 542 -7.16 -14.32 -48.39
CA MET A 542 -7.97 -13.27 -47.76
C MET A 542 -7.58 -13.04 -46.30
N TRP A 543 -7.39 -14.09 -45.48
CA TRP A 543 -7.19 -13.99 -44.03
C TRP A 543 -5.74 -13.82 -43.55
N LYS A 544 -4.74 -14.28 -44.30
CA LYS A 544 -3.31 -13.92 -44.14
C LYS A 544 -3.04 -12.60 -44.81
N ASN A 545 -3.73 -12.17 -45.88
CA ASN A 545 -3.72 -10.74 -46.20
C ASN A 545 -4.49 -9.96 -45.13
N LEU A 546 -5.60 -10.45 -44.56
CA LEU A 546 -6.28 -9.78 -43.46
C LEU A 546 -5.41 -9.73 -42.20
N LEU A 547 -4.64 -10.77 -41.88
CA LEU A 547 -3.79 -10.88 -40.68
C LEU A 547 -2.39 -10.27 -40.89
N GLU A 548 -1.73 -10.44 -42.04
CA GLU A 548 -0.49 -9.73 -42.40
C GLU A 548 -0.76 -8.26 -42.71
N ASP A 549 -1.94 -7.91 -43.22
CA ASP A 549 -2.37 -6.51 -43.29
C ASP A 549 -2.84 -6.05 -41.89
N ALA A 550 -3.55 -6.82 -41.06
CA ALA A 550 -3.91 -6.44 -39.68
C ALA A 550 -2.70 -6.21 -38.77
N LEU A 551 -1.63 -6.99 -38.96
CA LEU A 551 -0.33 -6.77 -38.32
C LEU A 551 0.38 -5.50 -38.84
N LYS A 552 -0.07 -4.93 -39.97
CA LYS A 552 0.40 -3.67 -40.59
C LYS A 552 -0.65 -2.56 -40.55
N TRP A 553 -1.84 -2.80 -39.98
CA TRP A 553 -2.94 -1.84 -40.01
C TRP A 553 -2.68 -0.78 -38.94
N PRO A 554 -2.49 0.50 -39.31
CA PRO A 554 -2.86 1.55 -38.38
C PRO A 554 -4.36 1.38 -38.17
N VAL A 555 -4.72 0.85 -37.00
CA VAL A 555 -5.85 1.05 -36.07
C VAL A 555 -7.18 1.70 -36.57
N THR A 556 -7.29 2.22 -37.78
CA THR A 556 -8.41 3.08 -38.23
C THR A 556 -8.89 2.83 -39.67
N GLY A 557 -8.32 1.89 -40.43
CA GLY A 557 -8.49 1.89 -41.90
C GLY A 557 -9.59 1.02 -42.53
N ARG A 558 -9.43 -0.32 -42.48
CA ARG A 558 -10.14 -1.21 -43.44
C ARG A 558 -11.44 -1.80 -42.92
N LEU A 559 -11.55 -2.15 -41.64
CA LEU A 559 -12.83 -2.57 -41.03
C LEU A 559 -13.87 -1.44 -41.14
N ALA A 560 -13.46 -0.18 -40.90
CA ALA A 560 -14.30 1.00 -41.12
C ALA A 560 -14.73 1.13 -42.60
N LYS A 561 -13.88 0.73 -43.55
CA LYS A 561 -14.17 0.79 -45.00
C LYS A 561 -15.08 -0.34 -45.49
N ASP A 562 -14.98 -1.53 -44.91
CA ASP A 562 -15.90 -2.65 -45.17
C ASP A 562 -17.23 -2.46 -44.42
N LEU A 563 -17.23 -1.80 -43.26
CA LEU A 563 -18.42 -1.32 -42.53
C LEU A 563 -19.11 -0.16 -43.27
N ASP A 564 -18.35 0.73 -43.94
CA ASP A 564 -18.86 1.80 -44.81
C ASP A 564 -19.20 1.30 -46.24
N SER A 565 -18.87 0.06 -46.60
CA SER A 565 -19.19 -0.48 -47.91
C SER A 565 -20.64 -0.97 -47.94
N ASP A 566 -21.46 -0.39 -48.83
CA ASP A 566 -22.89 -0.72 -48.95
C ASP A 566 -23.16 -2.20 -49.30
N ASP A 567 -22.13 -2.93 -49.79
CA ASP A 567 -22.21 -4.32 -50.26
C ASP A 567 -21.51 -5.34 -49.32
N GLY A 568 -21.00 -4.90 -48.16
CA GLY A 568 -20.28 -5.77 -47.23
C GLY A 568 -21.21 -6.67 -46.39
N PHE A 569 -20.75 -7.89 -46.03
CA PHE A 569 -21.45 -8.79 -45.10
C PHE A 569 -21.92 -8.05 -43.82
N PHE A 570 -21.06 -7.19 -43.27
CA PHE A 570 -21.39 -6.40 -42.09
C PHE A 570 -22.48 -5.35 -42.34
N ALA A 571 -22.55 -4.71 -43.52
CA ALA A 571 -23.63 -3.79 -43.87
C ALA A 571 -25.01 -4.48 -44.03
N SER A 572 -25.01 -5.81 -44.24
CA SER A 572 -26.24 -6.62 -44.34
C SER A 572 -26.81 -7.07 -42.99
N LEU A 573 -26.08 -6.89 -41.87
CA LEU A 573 -26.54 -7.27 -40.53
C LEU A 573 -27.39 -6.12 -39.94
N PRO A 574 -28.67 -6.33 -39.55
CA PRO A 574 -29.57 -5.25 -39.11
C PRO A 574 -29.04 -4.38 -37.97
N LEU A 575 -28.36 -4.97 -36.96
CA LEU A 575 -27.76 -4.22 -35.86
C LEU A 575 -26.57 -3.37 -36.29
N VAL A 576 -25.76 -3.87 -37.23
CA VAL A 576 -24.62 -3.15 -37.79
C VAL A 576 -25.13 -2.07 -38.75
N GLY A 577 -26.15 -2.36 -39.55
CA GLY A 577 -26.91 -1.36 -40.30
C GLY A 577 -27.47 -0.24 -39.41
N GLY A 578 -28.00 -0.55 -38.22
CA GLY A 578 -28.48 0.44 -37.24
C GLY A 578 -27.39 1.14 -36.42
N LEU A 579 -26.26 0.49 -36.14
CA LEU A 579 -25.08 1.08 -35.48
C LEU A 579 -24.26 1.97 -36.43
N PHE A 580 -24.32 1.74 -37.75
CA PHE A 580 -23.52 2.45 -38.75
C PHE A 580 -24.34 3.32 -39.73
N ARG A 581 -25.69 3.27 -39.77
CA ARG A 581 -26.53 4.19 -40.58
C ARG A 581 -27.53 5.01 -39.75
N HIS A 582 -27.88 6.19 -40.28
CA HIS A 582 -28.93 7.10 -39.78
C HIS A 582 -30.38 6.57 -39.98
N GLY A 583 -30.68 5.33 -39.58
CA GLY A 583 -31.99 4.70 -39.77
C GLY A 583 -32.68 4.30 -38.47
N ASN A 584 -33.99 4.54 -38.36
CA ASN A 584 -34.84 4.36 -37.17
C ASN A 584 -35.17 2.90 -36.79
N GLU A 585 -34.34 1.92 -37.15
CA GLU A 585 -34.59 0.49 -36.85
C GLU A 585 -33.58 0.00 -35.81
N ASN A 586 -34.04 -0.10 -34.56
CA ASN A 586 -33.28 -0.70 -33.46
C ASN A 586 -33.38 -2.22 -33.61
N GLY A 587 -32.34 -2.88 -34.15
CA GLY A 587 -32.21 -4.33 -33.98
C GLY A 587 -31.91 -4.69 -32.52
N GLU A 588 -32.22 -5.91 -32.07
CA GLU A 588 -31.78 -6.38 -30.76
C GLU A 588 -30.37 -6.98 -30.87
N ALA A 589 -29.51 -6.75 -29.88
CA ALA A 589 -28.16 -7.31 -29.87
C ALA A 589 -28.15 -8.86 -30.01
N SER A 590 -29.24 -9.52 -29.62
CA SER A 590 -29.51 -10.95 -29.78
C SER A 590 -29.59 -11.38 -31.25
N ASP A 591 -30.11 -10.52 -32.13
CA ASP A 591 -30.19 -10.78 -33.57
C ASP A 591 -28.81 -10.71 -34.24
N LEU A 592 -27.96 -9.76 -33.82
CA LEU A 592 -26.57 -9.69 -34.28
C LEU A 592 -25.79 -10.93 -33.84
N ALA A 593 -25.94 -11.31 -32.57
CA ALA A 593 -25.32 -12.49 -32.01
C ALA A 593 -25.68 -13.75 -32.80
N LYS A 594 -26.98 -13.94 -33.08
CA LYS A 594 -27.47 -15.07 -33.84
C LYS A 594 -26.94 -15.06 -35.28
N ALA A 595 -27.01 -13.93 -35.97
CA ALA A 595 -26.55 -13.82 -37.36
C ALA A 595 -25.04 -14.05 -37.50
N LEU A 596 -24.24 -13.56 -36.55
CA LEU A 596 -22.81 -13.85 -36.49
C LEU A 596 -22.56 -15.34 -36.22
N ALA A 597 -23.27 -15.96 -35.27
CA ALA A 597 -23.14 -17.39 -35.01
C ALA A 597 -23.51 -18.25 -36.23
N ASP A 598 -24.60 -17.91 -36.92
CA ASP A 598 -25.11 -18.62 -38.09
C ASP A 598 -24.15 -18.51 -39.28
N GLU A 599 -23.65 -17.31 -39.59
CA GLU A 599 -22.64 -17.11 -40.64
C GLU A 599 -21.36 -17.89 -40.34
N GLN A 600 -20.91 -17.88 -39.09
CA GLN A 600 -19.69 -18.58 -38.69
C GLN A 600 -19.85 -20.10 -38.79
N LEU A 601 -20.99 -20.64 -38.37
CA LEU A 601 -21.33 -22.05 -38.57
C LEU A 601 -21.35 -22.39 -40.07
N ALA A 602 -21.96 -21.56 -40.90
CA ALA A 602 -22.00 -21.76 -42.36
C ALA A 602 -20.59 -21.80 -42.97
N ARG A 603 -19.70 -20.89 -42.57
CA ARG A 603 -18.30 -20.86 -43.02
C ARG A 603 -17.50 -22.06 -42.53
N TYR A 604 -17.72 -22.51 -41.30
CA TYR A 604 -17.05 -23.71 -40.80
C TYR A 604 -17.49 -24.96 -41.56
N LYS A 605 -18.80 -25.11 -41.84
CA LYS A 605 -19.32 -26.17 -42.72
C LYS A 605 -18.69 -26.12 -44.11
N GLN A 606 -18.56 -24.93 -44.69
CA GLN A 606 -17.90 -24.75 -45.98
C GLN A 606 -16.44 -25.21 -45.93
N ARG A 607 -15.69 -24.87 -44.88
CA ARG A 607 -14.31 -25.34 -44.71
C ARG A 607 -14.21 -26.85 -44.55
N LEU A 608 -15.12 -27.49 -43.81
CA LEU A 608 -15.15 -28.95 -43.73
C LEU A 608 -15.41 -29.59 -45.10
N ALA A 609 -16.30 -29.00 -45.90
CA ALA A 609 -16.54 -29.44 -47.27
C ALA A 609 -15.29 -29.26 -48.15
N ASP A 610 -14.65 -28.09 -48.11
CA ASP A 610 -13.42 -27.78 -48.87
C ASP A 610 -12.25 -28.70 -48.44
N ALA A 611 -12.23 -29.11 -47.17
CA ALA A 611 -11.28 -30.04 -46.57
C ALA A 611 -11.51 -31.51 -46.93
N GLY A 612 -12.62 -31.85 -47.59
CA GLY A 612 -13.05 -33.24 -47.79
C GLY A 612 -13.37 -33.97 -46.47
N LYS A 613 -13.72 -33.24 -45.41
CA LYS A 613 -14.11 -33.78 -44.10
C LYS A 613 -15.62 -34.03 -44.08
N PRO A 614 -16.10 -35.00 -43.26
CA PRO A 614 -17.53 -35.20 -43.09
C PRO A 614 -18.19 -33.91 -42.53
N PRO A 615 -19.45 -33.63 -42.90
CA PRO A 615 -20.20 -32.53 -42.32
C PRO A 615 -20.37 -32.75 -40.82
N LEU A 616 -20.51 -31.66 -40.06
CA LEU A 616 -20.83 -31.72 -38.64
C LEU A 616 -22.10 -32.56 -38.40
N SER A 617 -22.12 -33.32 -37.30
CA SER A 617 -23.37 -33.94 -36.87
C SER A 617 -24.34 -32.85 -36.37
N ALA A 618 -25.65 -33.10 -36.41
CA ALA A 618 -26.64 -32.16 -35.89
C ALA A 618 -26.39 -31.81 -34.41
N ALA A 619 -25.85 -32.75 -33.63
CA ALA A 619 -25.49 -32.51 -32.23
C ALA A 619 -24.29 -31.56 -32.11
N ASP A 620 -23.29 -31.69 -32.98
CA ASP A 620 -22.11 -30.83 -32.97
C ASP A 620 -22.40 -29.44 -33.54
N GLU A 621 -23.32 -29.32 -34.49
CA GLU A 621 -23.82 -28.01 -34.94
C GLU A 621 -24.50 -27.25 -33.79
N VAL A 622 -25.39 -27.93 -33.04
CA VAL A 622 -26.06 -27.36 -31.87
C VAL A 622 -25.04 -27.01 -30.78
N LEU A 623 -24.04 -27.87 -30.55
CA LEU A 623 -23.00 -27.60 -29.57
C LEU A 623 -22.15 -26.39 -29.97
N LEU A 624 -21.73 -26.28 -31.23
CA LEU A 624 -20.94 -25.16 -31.72
C LEU A 624 -21.73 -23.85 -31.65
N LEU A 625 -23.00 -23.88 -32.06
CA LEU A 625 -23.92 -22.75 -31.92
C LEU A 625 -24.11 -22.37 -30.45
N ASN A 626 -24.36 -23.32 -29.56
CA ASN A 626 -24.52 -23.04 -28.13
C ASN A 626 -23.22 -22.55 -27.49
N ALA A 627 -22.05 -23.04 -27.94
CA ALA A 627 -20.78 -22.56 -27.43
C ALA A 627 -20.51 -21.12 -27.87
N ILE A 628 -20.82 -20.79 -29.13
CA ILE A 628 -20.70 -19.42 -29.66
C ILE A 628 -21.78 -18.51 -29.04
N GLN A 629 -23.03 -18.95 -28.92
CA GLN A 629 -24.14 -18.16 -28.37
C GLN A 629 -24.07 -18.00 -26.85
N GLY A 630 -23.88 -19.10 -26.12
CA GLY A 630 -23.88 -19.11 -24.67
C GLY A 630 -22.61 -18.48 -24.07
N PHE A 631 -21.42 -18.90 -24.51
CA PHE A 631 -20.20 -18.37 -23.89
C PHE A 631 -19.85 -16.98 -24.35
N TYR A 632 -20.04 -16.66 -25.62
CA TYR A 632 -19.66 -15.35 -26.19
C TYR A 632 -20.77 -14.32 -26.11
N PHE A 633 -21.94 -14.68 -26.64
CA PHE A 633 -22.98 -13.70 -26.85
C PHE A 633 -23.79 -13.42 -25.59
N GLU A 634 -24.05 -14.37 -24.69
CA GLU A 634 -24.75 -14.04 -23.43
C GLU A 634 -24.00 -13.01 -22.58
N PRO A 635 -22.67 -13.12 -22.33
CA PRO A 635 -21.94 -12.09 -21.58
C PRO A 635 -21.93 -10.73 -22.28
N VAL A 636 -21.80 -10.71 -23.61
CA VAL A 636 -21.84 -9.46 -24.40
C VAL A 636 -23.25 -8.84 -24.37
N LEU A 637 -24.30 -9.66 -24.48
CA LEU A 637 -25.69 -9.22 -24.38
C LEU A 637 -26.00 -8.69 -23.00
N ASP A 638 -25.56 -9.38 -21.95
CA ASP A 638 -25.75 -8.96 -20.58
C ASP A 638 -25.00 -7.66 -20.29
N ALA A 639 -23.77 -7.52 -20.79
CA ALA A 639 -23.01 -6.28 -20.74
C ALA A 639 -23.78 -5.11 -21.38
N LEU A 640 -24.31 -5.31 -22.59
CA LEU A 640 -25.09 -4.32 -23.33
C LEU A 640 -26.39 -3.96 -22.59
N LYS A 641 -27.15 -4.97 -22.15
CA LYS A 641 -28.43 -4.79 -21.43
C LYS A 641 -28.25 -4.09 -20.08
N LYS A 642 -27.24 -4.47 -19.29
CA LYS A 642 -26.94 -3.86 -17.97
C LYS A 642 -26.73 -2.34 -18.07
N ARG A 643 -26.36 -1.82 -19.23
CA ARG A 643 -26.06 -0.39 -19.48
C ARG A 643 -27.07 0.31 -20.39
N GLY A 644 -28.22 -0.33 -20.65
CA GLY A 644 -29.38 0.28 -21.34
C GLY A 644 -29.35 0.22 -22.87
N GLY A 645 -28.52 -0.68 -23.44
CA GLY A 645 -28.49 -1.00 -24.88
C GLY A 645 -29.38 -2.17 -25.27
#